data_AF-A0A944RDI7-F1
#
_entry.id   AF-A0A944RDI7-F1
#
_cell.length_a   1.000
_cell.length_b   1.000
_cell.length_c   1.000
_cell.angle_alpha   90.00
_cell.angle_beta   90.00
_cell.angle_gamma   90.00
#
_symmetry.space_group_name_H-M   'P 1'
#
loop_
_entity.id
_entity.type
_entity.pdbx_description
1 polymer ?
#
loop_
_entity_poly.entity_id
_entity_poly.type
_entity_poly.pdbx_seq_one_letter_code
_entity_poly.pdbx_strand_id
1 'polypeptide(L)'
;MINTYDFELIKVQEIPEINSKISLYRHKVTGTELLSVENEDENKVFGISFKTTPSDSTGVAHILEHAVLNGSEKYPIKEPFVELLKGSLQTFVNAFTFPDKTCYPCASQNTQDFYNLIDVYMDAVLHPLIPTHILDQEGWHYELDEEEGEMVYKGVVFNEMKGAMSDPEGYLGRISQSSLFPDNTYGVNSGGDPEEIPNLTYAQFKGFHEKYYHPSNAKIFMYGDDDPEIRLKLMSEYLKGYAALDINSNVAIQKSFIEPKYQTDSYAVGEGEDPKSFLAMNWVLTENDNPQTALGLGILSHILVGTSASPLRKALIDSGLGEDILGGGLETNLRQITFSTGLKGIKSEDAKKVEKLIEDTLQKLTDSGIDSETIAASLNTIEFSLRENNTGSFPRGIFTMIKVLTTWLHDGDLFATLAFEEPLQAIKKQISGGTPYFENLIKKFFLGNPHRSIILLEPDKELNQRKIEEETVRLKMARLQMSKDEIDAIQENTEQLKIIQETPDVPEALASLPILKMEDLDRKNKSIPIEELEIGDTKVLHHDIFTNGILYFDLGISLEGLAEEYLPYLDLFTDGLVKLGTDRQDFVKLSQRIGQKTGGIRPSLYFSEVRNSEESLSYLFVRGKSTMDNVGEMLEIIQEILTQTKYDNPERLKQIILENKANFESSLIPMGHRVVNQRLSSKQNRSAWVSEQSQGISQLFFLRNLLEMVENDWDKVLKIFENIRKTLINKNGMLLNITLDQKNWDLVKPAMKNFLEIFPSFDIEKQSWKTEFETEPEGLSIPAQVNYVGKGLNLFTHGYELKGSNAVIRKYLGTTYMWEKVRVQGGAYGGMVSFDANSGSFNYLSYRDPNLNGTLDNYDGVPNFLRELQISENELTKSIIGTIGDLDGHLLPDAKGYVSMLRYLTNNSEDDRQKYREEILNTKAEDFNEFAEYLEKVKEKGIVTVLGSAEAIEEANQERDNFLNVKQVL
;
A
#
# COMPACT_ATOMS: atom_id res chain seq x y z
N MET A 1 -41.02 -5.47 15.38
CA MET A 1 -39.76 -4.69 15.51
C MET A 1 -39.12 -5.09 16.83
N ILE A 2 -37.94 -5.69 16.78
CA ILE A 2 -37.15 -6.04 17.97
C ILE A 2 -36.43 -4.76 18.39
N ASN A 3 -36.50 -4.43 19.68
CA ASN A 3 -35.89 -3.23 20.26
C ASN A 3 -34.76 -3.68 21.18
N THR A 4 -33.55 -3.19 20.94
CA THR A 4 -32.37 -3.53 21.74
C THR A 4 -31.51 -2.26 21.89
N TYR A 5 -31.19 -1.85 23.13
CA TYR A 5 -30.38 -0.66 23.44
C TYR A 5 -30.74 0.62 22.64
N ASP A 6 -32.02 1.02 22.63
CA ASP A 6 -32.51 2.22 21.91
C ASP A 6 -32.38 2.21 20.38
N PHE A 7 -31.96 1.09 19.78
CA PHE A 7 -31.98 0.87 18.34
C PHE A 7 -33.26 0.14 17.89
N GLU A 8 -33.77 0.52 16.73
CA GLU A 8 -34.75 -0.23 15.95
C GLU A 8 -34.07 -0.92 14.77
N LEU A 9 -34.35 -2.21 14.58
CA LEU A 9 -33.91 -2.95 13.40
C LEU A 9 -34.76 -2.57 12.19
N ILE A 10 -34.11 -2.03 11.15
CA ILE A 10 -34.76 -1.55 9.92
C ILE A 10 -34.80 -2.64 8.85
N LYS A 11 -33.66 -3.27 8.58
CA LYS A 11 -33.52 -4.26 7.49
C LYS A 11 -32.45 -5.29 7.83
N VAL A 12 -32.66 -6.53 7.41
CA VAL A 12 -31.67 -7.61 7.43
C VAL A 12 -31.57 -8.20 6.03
N GLN A 13 -30.36 -8.46 5.57
CA GLN A 13 -30.10 -9.11 4.29
C GLN A 13 -28.84 -9.97 4.38
N GLU A 14 -28.91 -11.19 3.85
CA GLU A 14 -27.72 -12.01 3.61
C GLU A 14 -27.12 -11.62 2.26
N ILE A 15 -25.80 -11.44 2.22
CA ILE A 15 -25.03 -11.16 1.01
C ILE A 15 -24.03 -12.30 0.80
N PRO A 16 -24.38 -13.33 0.00
CA PRO A 16 -23.52 -14.48 -0.24
C PRO A 16 -22.15 -14.10 -0.82
N GLU A 17 -22.08 -13.07 -1.66
CA GLU A 17 -20.86 -12.60 -2.32
C GLU A 17 -19.73 -12.25 -1.34
N ILE A 18 -20.07 -11.85 -0.12
CA ILE A 18 -19.12 -11.56 0.97
C ILE A 18 -19.36 -12.43 2.21
N ASN A 19 -20.09 -13.54 2.06
CA ASN A 19 -20.44 -14.47 3.14
C ASN A 19 -20.86 -13.78 4.45
N SER A 20 -21.73 -12.78 4.36
CA SER A 20 -22.08 -11.94 5.51
C SER A 20 -23.59 -11.76 5.66
N LYS A 21 -24.05 -11.72 6.91
CA LYS A 21 -25.38 -11.22 7.27
C LYS A 21 -25.26 -9.74 7.64
N ILE A 22 -26.07 -8.90 7.03
CA ILE A 22 -26.02 -7.45 7.25
C ILE A 22 -27.33 -6.99 7.88
N SER A 23 -27.23 -6.29 8.99
CA SER A 23 -28.35 -5.74 9.77
C SER A 23 -28.23 -4.21 9.85
N LEU A 24 -29.19 -3.48 9.29
CA LEU A 24 -29.30 -2.01 9.41
C LEU A 24 -30.17 -1.66 10.61
N TYR A 25 -29.62 -0.89 11.53
CA TYR A 25 -30.28 -0.36 12.71
C TYR A 25 -30.39 1.17 12.63
N ARG A 26 -31.38 1.72 13.33
CA ARG A 26 -31.53 3.16 13.53
C ARG A 26 -31.71 3.47 15.01
N HIS A 27 -30.97 4.43 15.53
CA HIS A 27 -31.15 4.92 16.89
C HIS A 27 -32.41 5.77 16.98
N LYS A 28 -33.28 5.47 17.94
CA LYS A 28 -34.64 6.07 18.02
C LYS A 28 -34.66 7.56 18.29
N VAL A 29 -33.68 8.08 19.02
CA VAL A 29 -33.67 9.48 19.46
C VAL A 29 -32.97 10.36 18.45
N THR A 30 -31.78 9.97 17.99
CA THR A 30 -30.94 10.80 17.11
C THR A 30 -31.19 10.54 15.63
N GLY A 31 -31.75 9.38 15.27
CA GLY A 31 -31.85 8.91 13.88
C GLY A 31 -30.56 8.33 13.31
N THR A 32 -29.48 8.25 14.10
CA THR A 32 -28.18 7.68 13.68
C THR A 32 -28.36 6.27 13.15
N GLU A 33 -27.78 5.98 12.00
CA GLU A 33 -27.85 4.65 11.39
C GLU A 33 -26.58 3.86 11.68
N LEU A 34 -26.76 2.58 12.04
CA LEU A 34 -25.69 1.63 12.28
C LEU A 34 -25.85 0.43 11.35
N LEU A 35 -24.83 0.17 10.55
CA LEU A 35 -24.75 -1.01 9.69
C LEU A 35 -23.85 -2.07 10.35
N SER A 36 -24.46 -3.16 10.78
CA SER A 36 -23.78 -4.29 11.41
C SER A 36 -23.62 -5.42 10.39
N VAL A 37 -22.38 -5.66 9.96
CA VAL A 37 -21.98 -6.77 9.08
C VAL A 37 -21.42 -7.91 9.96
N GLU A 38 -22.06 -9.06 9.90
CA GLU A 38 -21.80 -10.23 10.75
C GLU A 38 -21.21 -11.36 9.88
N ASN A 39 -19.99 -11.82 10.18
CA ASN A 39 -19.30 -12.93 9.49
C ASN A 39 -18.21 -13.55 10.38
N GLU A 40 -17.43 -14.49 9.83
CA GLU A 40 -16.34 -15.18 10.53
C GLU A 40 -14.96 -14.52 10.33
N ASP A 41 -14.91 -13.28 9.82
CA ASP A 41 -13.65 -12.57 9.64
C ASP A 41 -13.16 -12.04 10.99
N GLU A 42 -12.05 -12.63 11.46
CA GLU A 42 -11.40 -12.26 12.70
C GLU A 42 -10.88 -10.82 12.70
N ASN A 43 -10.63 -10.20 11.54
CA ASN A 43 -10.19 -8.81 11.49
C ASN A 43 -11.37 -7.85 11.52
N LYS A 44 -11.84 -7.57 12.73
CA LYS A 44 -12.98 -6.71 13.00
C LYS A 44 -12.69 -5.28 12.57
N VAL A 45 -13.69 -4.60 12.03
CA VAL A 45 -13.60 -3.22 11.57
C VAL A 45 -14.73 -2.40 12.16
N PHE A 46 -14.38 -1.22 12.64
CA PHE A 46 -15.30 -0.16 13.00
C PHE A 46 -15.01 1.04 12.12
N GLY A 47 -16.05 1.81 11.80
CA GLY A 47 -15.88 3.15 11.30
C GLY A 47 -17.08 4.03 11.61
N ILE A 48 -16.79 5.29 11.92
CA ILE A 48 -17.77 6.36 11.98
C ILE A 48 -17.46 7.38 10.89
N SER A 49 -18.47 7.72 10.11
CA SER A 49 -18.36 8.64 8.99
C SER A 49 -19.36 9.78 9.11
N PHE A 50 -18.92 11.00 8.83
CA PHE A 50 -19.77 12.20 8.84
C PHE A 50 -19.88 12.76 7.42
N LYS A 51 -21.08 13.19 7.01
CA LYS A 51 -21.24 13.96 5.77
C LYS A 51 -20.69 15.38 5.98
N THR A 52 -19.50 15.66 5.46
CA THR A 52 -18.77 16.93 5.65
C THR A 52 -18.65 17.63 4.30
N THR A 53 -19.52 18.59 4.05
CA THR A 53 -19.60 19.31 2.77
C THR A 53 -19.06 20.73 2.91
N PRO A 54 -17.74 20.97 2.73
CA PRO A 54 -17.15 22.30 2.78
C PRO A 54 -17.70 23.22 1.68
N SER A 55 -17.72 24.52 1.97
CA SER A 55 -18.19 25.56 1.03
C SER A 55 -17.06 26.43 0.47
N ASP A 56 -15.84 26.20 0.91
CA ASP A 56 -14.63 26.92 0.54
C ASP A 56 -13.42 25.97 0.60
N SER A 57 -12.27 26.45 0.12
CA SER A 57 -11.00 25.69 0.13
C SER A 57 -10.14 25.96 1.37
N THR A 58 -10.74 26.35 2.49
CA THR A 58 -9.96 26.58 3.74
C THR A 58 -9.39 25.28 4.34
N GLY A 59 -9.82 24.11 3.86
CA GLY A 59 -9.41 22.82 4.39
C GLY A 59 -10.06 22.46 5.72
N VAL A 60 -11.12 23.15 6.15
CA VAL A 60 -11.74 22.97 7.48
C VAL A 60 -12.13 21.51 7.79
N ALA A 61 -12.54 20.73 6.79
CA ALA A 61 -12.88 19.32 6.99
C ALA A 61 -11.62 18.47 7.29
N HIS A 62 -10.51 18.75 6.62
CA HIS A 62 -9.23 18.07 6.78
C HIS A 62 -8.54 18.47 8.09
N ILE A 63 -8.55 19.77 8.40
CA ILE A 63 -8.02 20.29 9.67
C ILE A 63 -8.78 19.70 10.86
N LEU A 64 -10.10 19.57 10.76
CA LEU A 64 -10.87 18.91 11.82
C LEU A 64 -10.55 17.42 11.95
N GLU A 65 -10.27 16.74 10.84
CA GLU A 65 -9.88 15.34 10.89
C GLU A 65 -8.63 15.08 11.71
N HIS A 66 -7.62 15.93 11.54
CA HIS A 66 -6.44 15.95 12.40
C HIS A 66 -6.79 16.38 13.84
N ALA A 67 -7.52 17.49 13.97
CA ALA A 67 -7.72 18.14 15.26
C ALA A 67 -8.54 17.30 16.25
N VAL A 68 -9.54 16.53 15.81
CA VAL A 68 -10.33 15.71 16.73
C VAL A 68 -9.55 14.55 17.33
N LEU A 69 -8.42 14.17 16.73
CA LEU A 69 -7.53 13.12 17.21
C LEU A 69 -6.47 13.63 18.21
N ASN A 70 -6.48 14.93 18.54
CA ASN A 70 -5.54 15.59 19.46
C ASN A 70 -6.12 15.72 20.90
N GLY A 71 -6.81 14.68 21.37
CA GLY A 71 -7.37 14.63 22.72
C GLY A 71 -8.87 14.89 22.79
N SER A 72 -9.50 14.33 23.81
CA SER A 72 -10.95 14.34 24.00
C SER A 72 -11.32 14.47 25.49
N GLU A 73 -12.61 14.66 25.80
CA GLU A 73 -13.06 14.82 27.19
C GLU A 73 -12.67 13.62 28.08
N LYS A 74 -12.76 12.39 27.56
CA LYS A 74 -12.35 11.17 28.27
C LYS A 74 -10.85 10.93 28.23
N TYR A 75 -10.19 11.37 27.16
CA TYR A 75 -8.76 11.16 26.91
C TYR A 75 -8.02 12.48 26.70
N PRO A 76 -7.80 13.27 27.77
CA PRO A 76 -7.25 14.62 27.69
C PRO A 76 -5.71 14.60 27.61
N ILE A 77 -5.18 13.97 26.57
CA ILE A 77 -3.76 13.90 26.23
C ILE A 77 -3.54 14.46 24.82
N LYS A 78 -2.30 14.81 24.47
CA LYS A 78 -2.01 15.52 23.22
C LYS A 78 -2.19 14.65 22.00
N GLU A 79 -1.69 13.41 22.03
CA GLU A 79 -1.69 12.53 20.86
C GLU A 79 -2.22 11.12 21.19
N PRO A 80 -3.52 10.94 21.54
CA PRO A 80 -4.14 9.63 21.74
C PRO A 80 -3.86 8.65 20.59
N PHE A 81 -3.95 9.14 19.35
CA PHE A 81 -3.74 8.34 18.15
C PHE A 81 -2.33 7.72 18.10
N VAL A 82 -1.30 8.48 18.48
CA VAL A 82 0.09 8.00 18.49
C VAL A 82 0.30 6.97 19.59
N GLU A 83 -0.32 7.15 20.75
CA GLU A 83 -0.25 6.17 21.83
C GLU A 83 -0.97 4.86 21.49
N LEU A 84 -2.08 4.92 20.73
CA LEU A 84 -2.68 3.72 20.12
C LEU A 84 -1.69 3.04 19.16
N LEU A 85 -1.00 3.78 18.28
CA LEU A 85 0.02 3.20 17.38
C LEU A 85 1.14 2.44 18.11
N LYS A 86 1.46 2.83 19.35
CA LYS A 86 2.49 2.18 20.16
C LYS A 86 1.98 1.00 20.99
N GLY A 87 0.72 1.06 21.45
CA GLY A 87 0.20 0.19 22.52
C GLY A 87 -1.00 -0.70 22.16
N SER A 88 -1.40 -0.75 20.88
CA SER A 88 -2.50 -1.59 20.39
C SER A 88 -2.03 -2.83 19.62
N LEU A 89 -2.98 -3.74 19.37
CA LEU A 89 -2.88 -4.82 18.38
C LEU A 89 -3.64 -4.48 17.10
N GLN A 90 -3.69 -3.19 16.74
CA GLN A 90 -4.45 -2.76 15.58
C GLN A 90 -3.88 -3.38 14.32
N THR A 91 -4.76 -3.79 13.43
CA THR A 91 -4.39 -4.09 12.05
C THR A 91 -4.52 -2.84 11.17
N PHE A 92 -5.29 -1.85 11.63
CA PHE A 92 -5.46 -0.57 10.98
C PHE A 92 -5.97 0.48 11.95
N VAL A 93 -5.37 1.67 11.94
CA VAL A 93 -5.80 2.88 12.65
C VAL A 93 -5.46 4.04 11.72
N ASN A 94 -6.48 4.76 11.25
CA ASN A 94 -6.31 5.94 10.41
C ASN A 94 -7.58 6.81 10.44
N ALA A 95 -7.54 7.93 9.72
CA ALA A 95 -8.70 8.71 9.35
C ALA A 95 -8.55 9.20 7.89
N PHE A 96 -9.66 9.58 7.27
CA PHE A 96 -9.69 9.96 5.86
C PHE A 96 -10.63 11.14 5.64
N THR A 97 -10.12 12.19 4.99
CA THR A 97 -10.94 13.29 4.47
C THR A 97 -11.16 13.12 2.96
N PHE A 98 -12.39 12.78 2.59
CA PHE A 98 -12.87 12.78 1.20
C PHE A 98 -13.56 14.11 0.88
N PRO A 99 -13.87 14.38 -0.40
CA PRO A 99 -14.52 15.63 -0.82
C PRO A 99 -15.86 15.97 -0.14
N ASP A 100 -16.59 14.99 0.38
CA ASP A 100 -17.91 15.16 1.01
C ASP A 100 -18.13 14.39 2.31
N LYS A 101 -17.09 13.72 2.82
CA LYS A 101 -17.17 12.89 4.02
C LYS A 101 -15.83 12.81 4.73
N THR A 102 -15.87 12.75 6.06
CA THR A 102 -14.72 12.39 6.88
C THR A 102 -15.01 11.05 7.54
N CYS A 103 -14.07 10.10 7.45
CA CYS A 103 -14.22 8.73 7.93
C CYS A 103 -13.13 8.40 8.94
N TYR A 104 -13.51 7.79 10.06
CA TYR A 104 -12.58 7.38 11.12
C TYR A 104 -12.66 5.88 11.35
N PRO A 105 -11.95 5.06 10.55
CA PRO A 105 -11.94 3.61 10.72
C PRO A 105 -10.79 3.10 11.57
N CYS A 106 -11.07 2.06 12.34
CA CYS A 106 -10.09 1.25 13.03
C CYS A 106 -10.39 -0.24 12.85
N ALA A 107 -9.36 -1.08 12.97
CA ALA A 107 -9.48 -2.52 12.83
C ALA A 107 -8.55 -3.25 13.79
N SER A 108 -9.03 -4.36 14.35
CA SER A 108 -8.22 -5.23 15.20
C SER A 108 -8.72 -6.66 15.16
N GLN A 109 -7.79 -7.60 15.32
CA GLN A 109 -8.12 -9.01 15.49
C GLN A 109 -8.49 -9.35 16.94
N ASN A 110 -7.99 -8.57 17.91
CA ASN A 110 -8.26 -8.77 19.31
C ASN A 110 -9.53 -7.99 19.70
N THR A 111 -10.51 -8.67 20.29
CA THR A 111 -11.81 -8.06 20.61
C THR A 111 -11.72 -6.97 21.67
N GLN A 112 -10.84 -7.11 22.67
CA GLN A 112 -10.67 -6.08 23.70
C GLN A 112 -9.98 -4.83 23.10
N ASP A 113 -8.95 -5.03 22.29
CA ASP A 113 -8.27 -3.95 21.55
C ASP A 113 -9.24 -3.23 20.62
N PHE A 114 -10.06 -3.99 19.88
CA PHE A 114 -11.10 -3.44 19.02
C PHE A 114 -12.04 -2.49 19.77
N TYR A 115 -12.52 -2.90 20.95
CA TYR A 115 -13.39 -2.04 21.77
C TYR A 115 -12.64 -0.85 22.39
N ASN A 116 -11.37 -1.00 22.76
CA ASN A 116 -10.54 0.12 23.21
C ASN A 116 -10.39 1.18 22.11
N LEU A 117 -10.10 0.74 20.87
CA LEU A 117 -9.97 1.61 19.70
C LEU A 117 -11.29 2.34 19.41
N ILE A 118 -12.42 1.63 19.42
CA ILE A 118 -13.75 2.23 19.23
C ILE A 118 -14.01 3.31 20.29
N ASP A 119 -13.67 3.02 21.54
CA ASP A 119 -13.95 3.90 22.66
C ASP A 119 -13.14 5.21 22.57
N VAL A 120 -11.86 5.13 22.19
CA VAL A 120 -11.03 6.32 21.91
C VAL A 120 -11.56 7.08 20.69
N TYR A 121 -11.87 6.40 19.58
CA TYR A 121 -12.36 7.03 18.36
C TYR A 121 -13.71 7.74 18.55
N MET A 122 -14.65 7.11 19.25
CA MET A 122 -15.98 7.68 19.49
C MET A 122 -15.90 8.93 20.36
N ASP A 123 -15.07 8.92 21.40
CA ASP A 123 -14.89 10.09 22.24
C ASP A 123 -14.14 11.22 21.50
N ALA A 124 -13.11 10.88 20.73
CA ALA A 124 -12.39 11.82 19.88
C ALA A 124 -13.32 12.58 18.93
N VAL A 125 -14.15 11.88 18.15
CA VAL A 125 -14.97 12.56 17.13
C VAL A 125 -16.18 13.31 17.69
N LEU A 126 -16.77 12.83 18.80
CA LEU A 126 -17.98 13.43 19.38
C LEU A 126 -17.71 14.46 20.48
N HIS A 127 -16.62 14.28 21.24
CA HIS A 127 -16.22 15.09 22.38
C HIS A 127 -14.75 15.54 22.32
N PRO A 128 -14.28 16.12 21.19
CA PRO A 128 -12.88 16.52 21.06
C PRO A 128 -12.54 17.74 21.93
N LEU A 129 -11.30 17.79 22.41
CA LEU A 129 -10.73 18.99 23.00
C LEU A 129 -10.04 19.80 21.90
N ILE A 130 -10.75 20.78 21.33
CA ILE A 130 -10.26 21.64 20.24
C ILE A 130 -10.16 23.12 20.64
N PRO A 131 -9.35 23.50 21.65
CA PRO A 131 -9.04 24.89 21.95
C PRO A 131 -8.26 25.56 20.78
N THR A 132 -8.11 26.88 20.82
CA THR A 132 -7.49 27.65 19.73
C THR A 132 -6.12 27.11 19.29
N HIS A 133 -5.27 26.71 20.25
CA HIS A 133 -3.93 26.20 19.93
C HIS A 133 -3.94 24.90 19.10
N ILE A 134 -5.04 24.12 19.10
CA ILE A 134 -5.16 22.94 18.23
C ILE A 134 -5.38 23.37 16.77
N LEU A 135 -6.16 24.43 16.53
CA LEU A 135 -6.24 25.00 15.18
C LEU A 135 -4.90 25.58 14.75
N ASP A 136 -4.19 26.24 15.65
CA ASP A 136 -2.87 26.79 15.37
C ASP A 136 -1.90 25.68 14.95
N GLN A 137 -1.85 24.58 15.70
CA GLN A 137 -0.99 23.44 15.41
C GLN A 137 -1.41 22.70 14.12
N GLU A 138 -2.63 22.19 14.07
CA GLU A 138 -3.07 21.27 13.01
C GLU A 138 -3.46 22.00 11.73
N GLY A 139 -4.02 23.20 11.84
CA GLY A 139 -4.46 24.01 10.71
C GLY A 139 -3.40 24.99 10.24
N TRP A 140 -3.40 26.17 10.86
CA TRP A 140 -2.44 27.23 10.56
C TRP A 140 -2.35 28.28 11.67
N HIS A 141 -1.18 28.92 11.81
CA HIS A 141 -0.95 30.11 12.62
C HIS A 141 0.15 30.99 12.01
N TYR A 142 0.24 32.22 12.52
CA TYR A 142 1.44 33.04 12.37
C TYR A 142 2.48 32.62 13.40
N GLU A 143 3.71 32.32 12.97
CA GLU A 143 4.85 32.15 13.86
C GLU A 143 5.75 33.39 13.81
N LEU A 144 6.17 33.87 14.99
CA LEU A 144 7.10 34.97 15.15
C LEU A 144 8.00 34.74 16.38
N ASP A 145 9.28 34.44 16.13
CA ASP A 145 10.24 34.14 17.21
C ASP A 145 10.78 35.38 17.93
N GLU A 146 10.92 36.50 17.21
CA GLU A 146 11.45 37.75 17.73
C GLU A 146 10.60 38.93 17.25
N GLU A 147 10.40 39.97 18.08
CA GLU A 147 9.56 41.13 17.73
C GLU A 147 9.96 41.76 16.39
N GLU A 148 11.25 41.82 16.06
CA GLU A 148 11.77 42.39 14.80
C GLU A 148 11.99 41.32 13.68
N GLY A 149 11.67 40.06 13.96
CA GLY A 149 11.85 38.92 13.06
C GLY A 149 10.80 38.83 11.94
N GLU A 150 11.03 37.90 11.01
CA GLU A 150 10.08 37.62 9.92
C GLU A 150 8.90 36.78 10.44
N MET A 151 7.68 37.22 10.15
CA MET A 151 6.46 36.48 10.46
C MET A 151 6.17 35.49 9.33
N VAL A 152 5.92 34.22 9.66
CA VAL A 152 5.68 33.13 8.69
C VAL A 152 4.38 32.38 8.98
N TYR A 153 3.84 31.67 7.99
CA TYR A 153 2.75 30.71 8.20
C TYR A 153 3.31 29.35 8.61
N LYS A 154 2.68 28.71 9.60
CA LYS A 154 2.95 27.32 9.99
C LYS A 154 1.66 26.58 10.32
N GLY A 155 1.68 25.25 10.22
CA GLY A 155 0.58 24.35 10.59
C GLY A 155 0.76 22.99 9.90
N VAL A 156 0.24 21.92 10.49
CA VAL A 156 0.39 20.55 9.95
C VAL A 156 -0.25 20.47 8.55
N VAL A 157 -1.55 20.74 8.45
CA VAL A 157 -2.30 20.67 7.18
C VAL A 157 -1.85 21.74 6.20
N PHE A 158 -1.51 22.95 6.67
CA PHE A 158 -0.94 23.98 5.79
C PHE A 158 0.32 23.49 5.06
N ASN A 159 1.27 22.88 5.79
CA ASN A 159 2.50 22.37 5.21
C ASN A 159 2.27 21.12 4.35
N GLU A 160 1.38 20.22 4.78
CA GLU A 160 0.98 19.05 4.00
C GLU A 160 0.41 19.45 2.65
N MET A 161 -0.53 20.41 2.63
CA MET A 161 -1.17 20.86 1.41
C MET A 161 -0.23 21.68 0.52
N LYS A 162 0.77 22.38 1.07
CA LYS A 162 1.85 22.98 0.25
C LYS A 162 2.63 21.89 -0.49
N GLY A 163 2.91 20.77 0.17
CA GLY A 163 3.51 19.59 -0.47
C GLY A 163 2.60 18.97 -1.52
N ALA A 164 1.36 18.65 -1.15
CA ALA A 164 0.40 17.99 -2.04
C ALA A 164 0.08 18.82 -3.30
N MET A 165 -0.04 20.14 -3.18
CA MET A 165 -0.30 21.04 -4.31
C MET A 165 0.95 21.37 -5.14
N SER A 166 2.13 20.92 -4.72
CA SER A 166 3.36 20.98 -5.52
C SER A 166 3.53 19.76 -6.44
N ASP A 167 2.84 18.65 -6.16
CA ASP A 167 2.81 17.48 -7.05
C ASP A 167 1.90 17.75 -8.26
N PRO A 168 2.44 17.73 -9.51
CA PRO A 168 1.65 18.07 -10.69
C PRO A 168 0.47 17.12 -10.94
N GLU A 169 0.60 15.83 -10.64
CA GLU A 169 -0.48 14.86 -10.85
C GLU A 169 -1.59 15.02 -9.80
N GLY A 170 -1.26 15.18 -8.53
CA GLY A 170 -2.20 15.52 -7.46
C GLY A 170 -2.95 16.84 -7.74
N TYR A 171 -2.22 17.88 -8.15
CA TYR A 171 -2.82 19.15 -8.56
C TYR A 171 -3.76 18.98 -9.77
N LEU A 172 -3.35 18.24 -10.81
CA LEU A 172 -4.20 17.94 -11.97
C LEU A 172 -5.48 17.19 -11.58
N GLY A 173 -5.40 16.23 -10.67
CA GLY A 173 -6.56 15.51 -10.12
C GLY A 173 -7.54 16.46 -9.44
N ARG A 174 -7.03 17.36 -8.59
CA ARG A 174 -7.82 18.42 -7.93
C ARG A 174 -8.50 19.33 -8.95
N ILE A 175 -7.77 19.84 -9.96
CA ILE A 175 -8.35 20.70 -11.02
C ILE A 175 -9.45 19.95 -11.76
N SER A 176 -9.17 18.70 -12.11
CA SER A 176 -10.08 17.85 -12.87
C SER A 176 -11.41 17.69 -12.13
N GLN A 177 -11.37 17.40 -10.82
CA GLN A 177 -12.59 17.36 -10.00
C GLN A 177 -13.31 18.71 -9.97
N SER A 178 -12.61 19.81 -9.62
CA SER A 178 -13.27 21.12 -9.47
C SER A 178 -13.89 21.62 -10.78
N SER A 179 -13.25 21.33 -11.91
CA SER A 179 -13.72 21.74 -13.24
C SER A 179 -15.02 21.04 -13.65
N LEU A 180 -15.25 19.82 -13.16
CA LEU A 180 -16.44 19.02 -13.42
C LEU A 180 -17.61 19.41 -12.51
N PHE A 181 -17.36 19.93 -11.31
CA PHE A 181 -18.38 20.12 -10.27
C PHE A 181 -18.45 21.56 -9.71
N PRO A 182 -18.63 22.59 -10.55
CA PRO A 182 -18.63 24.00 -10.10
C PRO A 182 -19.79 24.37 -9.17
N ASP A 183 -20.88 23.59 -9.12
CA ASP A 183 -22.13 23.99 -8.44
C ASP A 183 -22.33 23.29 -7.08
N ASN A 184 -21.39 22.47 -6.61
CA ASN A 184 -21.50 21.75 -5.35
C ASN A 184 -20.14 21.63 -4.61
N THR A 185 -20.12 20.90 -3.49
CA THR A 185 -18.95 20.77 -2.59
C THR A 185 -17.69 20.23 -3.27
N TYR A 186 -17.80 19.53 -4.40
CA TYR A 186 -16.63 18.98 -5.11
C TYR A 186 -15.89 20.05 -5.94
N GLY A 187 -16.48 21.23 -6.09
CA GLY A 187 -15.88 22.41 -6.73
C GLY A 187 -14.79 23.08 -5.89
N VAL A 188 -14.72 22.78 -4.59
CA VAL A 188 -13.71 23.30 -3.66
C VAL A 188 -12.76 22.19 -3.20
N ASN A 189 -11.61 22.57 -2.65
CA ASN A 189 -10.63 21.62 -2.12
C ASN A 189 -10.90 21.34 -0.64
N SER A 190 -11.46 20.17 -0.33
CA SER A 190 -11.72 19.74 1.05
C SER A 190 -10.45 19.55 1.88
N GLY A 191 -9.30 19.26 1.23
CA GLY A 191 -7.99 19.17 1.87
C GLY A 191 -7.41 20.53 2.25
N GLY A 192 -7.79 21.58 1.50
CA GLY A 192 -7.36 22.96 1.69
C GLY A 192 -6.40 23.43 0.60
N ASP A 193 -6.66 24.61 0.04
CA ASP A 193 -5.70 25.30 -0.81
C ASP A 193 -4.78 26.13 0.10
N PRO A 194 -3.43 26.03 0.00
CA PRO A 194 -2.52 26.79 0.87
C PRO A 194 -2.78 28.30 0.90
N GLU A 195 -3.28 28.85 -0.21
CA GLU A 195 -3.66 30.25 -0.32
C GLU A 195 -4.98 30.58 0.43
N GLU A 196 -5.83 29.60 0.72
CA GLU A 196 -7.12 29.78 1.40
C GLU A 196 -7.11 29.29 2.86
N ILE A 197 -6.24 28.34 3.23
CA ILE A 197 -6.12 27.84 4.61
C ILE A 197 -5.95 29.00 5.62
N PRO A 198 -5.09 30.03 5.38
CA PRO A 198 -4.95 31.17 6.29
C PRO A 198 -6.19 32.07 6.45
N ASN A 199 -7.29 31.79 5.75
CA ASN A 199 -8.55 32.49 5.93
C ASN A 199 -9.48 31.77 6.93
N LEU A 200 -9.12 30.56 7.40
CA LEU A 200 -9.92 29.82 8.37
C LEU A 200 -9.83 30.46 9.76
N THR A 201 -10.97 30.89 10.30
CA THR A 201 -11.07 31.38 11.68
C THR A 201 -11.42 30.27 12.65
N TYR A 202 -11.01 30.41 13.92
CA TYR A 202 -11.39 29.48 14.99
C TYR A 202 -12.91 29.30 15.13
N ALA A 203 -13.70 30.36 14.91
CA ALA A 203 -15.15 30.28 14.95
C ALA A 203 -15.73 29.41 13.81
N GLN A 204 -15.18 29.50 12.60
CA GLN A 204 -15.57 28.63 11.48
C GLN A 204 -15.17 27.18 11.74
N PHE A 205 -13.93 26.96 12.20
CA PHE A 205 -13.41 25.64 12.56
C PHE A 205 -14.28 24.95 13.61
N LYS A 206 -14.55 25.61 14.74
CA LYS A 206 -15.42 25.08 15.80
C LYS A 206 -16.86 24.90 15.33
N GLY A 207 -17.41 25.89 14.62
CA GLY A 207 -18.78 25.83 14.10
C GLY A 207 -18.99 24.72 13.08
N PHE A 208 -17.96 24.34 12.32
CA PHE A 208 -18.02 23.21 11.40
C PHE A 208 -18.12 21.87 12.16
N HIS A 209 -17.38 21.69 13.26
CA HIS A 209 -17.52 20.52 14.15
C HIS A 209 -18.93 20.47 14.74
N GLU A 210 -19.37 21.54 15.41
CA GLU A 210 -20.69 21.63 16.06
C GLU A 210 -21.85 21.32 15.08
N LYS A 211 -21.68 21.66 13.80
CA LYS A 211 -22.67 21.39 12.75
C LYS A 211 -22.60 19.96 12.20
N TYR A 212 -21.44 19.48 11.78
CA TYR A 212 -21.33 18.26 10.98
C TYR A 212 -20.96 17.01 11.80
N TYR A 213 -20.35 17.15 12.97
CA TYR A 213 -19.93 16.04 13.85
C TYR A 213 -21.01 15.64 14.87
N HIS A 214 -22.27 15.88 14.53
CA HIS A 214 -23.41 15.49 15.36
C HIS A 214 -23.91 14.09 14.96
N PRO A 215 -24.36 13.24 15.92
CA PRO A 215 -24.77 11.87 15.60
C PRO A 215 -25.88 11.71 14.56
N SER A 216 -26.78 12.68 14.43
CA SER A 216 -27.81 12.67 13.36
C SER A 216 -27.23 12.74 11.95
N ASN A 217 -25.99 13.21 11.79
CA ASN A 217 -25.25 13.27 10.52
C ASN A 217 -24.25 12.12 10.34
N ALA A 218 -24.12 11.24 11.35
CA ALA A 218 -23.16 10.15 11.36
C ALA A 218 -23.73 8.86 10.74
N LYS A 219 -22.85 8.09 10.09
CA LYS A 219 -23.05 6.71 9.67
C LYS A 219 -22.06 5.82 10.40
N ILE A 220 -22.56 4.83 11.15
CA ILE A 220 -21.73 3.92 11.94
C ILE A 220 -21.68 2.55 11.26
N PHE A 221 -20.48 2.05 10.99
CA PHE A 221 -20.24 0.77 10.34
C PHE A 221 -19.47 -0.16 11.27
N MET A 222 -19.91 -1.42 11.40
CA MET A 222 -19.22 -2.45 12.16
C MET A 222 -19.22 -3.77 11.40
N TYR A 223 -18.08 -4.46 11.38
CA TYR A 223 -17.83 -5.67 10.59
C TYR A 223 -16.98 -6.66 11.38
N GLY A 224 -17.28 -7.96 11.26
CA GLY A 224 -16.43 -9.04 11.78
C GLY A 224 -17.21 -10.02 12.66
N ASP A 225 -16.43 -10.76 13.46
CA ASP A 225 -16.85 -11.88 14.30
C ASP A 225 -17.21 -11.53 15.77
N ASP A 226 -17.18 -10.24 16.15
CA ASP A 226 -17.61 -9.80 17.48
C ASP A 226 -19.14 -9.89 17.68
N ASP A 227 -19.56 -9.90 18.95
CA ASP A 227 -20.96 -10.00 19.36
C ASP A 227 -21.76 -8.75 18.90
N PRO A 228 -22.76 -8.91 18.00
CA PRO A 228 -23.56 -7.80 17.51
C PRO A 228 -24.36 -7.08 18.60
N GLU A 229 -24.67 -7.74 19.73
CA GLU A 229 -25.36 -7.10 20.84
C GLU A 229 -24.46 -6.07 21.55
N ILE A 230 -23.16 -6.36 21.67
CA ILE A 230 -22.18 -5.42 22.26
C ILE A 230 -22.03 -4.18 21.40
N ARG A 231 -22.05 -4.32 20.07
CA ARG A 231 -22.06 -3.20 19.10
C ARG A 231 -23.14 -2.17 19.44
N LEU A 232 -24.39 -2.65 19.58
CA LEU A 232 -25.54 -1.79 19.89
C LEU A 232 -25.43 -1.15 21.27
N LYS A 233 -24.97 -1.92 22.27
CA LYS A 233 -24.78 -1.41 23.63
C LYS A 233 -23.74 -0.29 23.69
N LEU A 234 -22.57 -0.48 23.07
CA LEU A 234 -21.50 0.52 23.04
C LEU A 234 -22.00 1.81 22.37
N MET A 235 -22.62 1.70 21.20
CA MET A 235 -23.10 2.87 20.47
C MET A 235 -24.26 3.56 21.20
N SER A 236 -25.13 2.83 21.89
CA SER A 236 -26.21 3.42 22.69
C SER A 236 -25.68 4.33 23.80
N GLU A 237 -24.60 3.96 24.48
CA GLU A 237 -24.01 4.80 25.54
C GLU A 237 -23.41 6.10 24.99
N TYR A 238 -22.73 6.08 23.84
CA TYR A 238 -22.20 7.31 23.21
C TYR A 238 -23.28 8.20 22.61
N LEU A 239 -24.39 7.63 22.13
CA LEU A 239 -25.50 8.39 21.55
C LEU A 239 -26.43 8.98 22.63
N LYS A 240 -26.25 8.60 23.89
CA LYS A 240 -27.07 9.04 25.01
C LYS A 240 -26.86 10.53 25.28
N GLY A 241 -27.96 11.26 25.46
CA GLY A 241 -27.94 12.70 25.74
C GLY A 241 -28.02 13.58 24.50
N TYR A 242 -27.80 13.03 23.30
CA TYR A 242 -28.06 13.74 22.05
C TYR A 242 -29.55 13.75 21.70
N ALA A 243 -30.02 14.86 21.14
CA ALA A 243 -31.34 14.98 20.52
C ALA A 243 -31.18 14.93 18.98
N ALA A 244 -32.21 14.53 18.24
CA ALA A 244 -32.16 14.63 16.79
C ALA A 244 -31.94 16.08 16.32
N LEU A 245 -31.07 16.26 15.34
CA LEU A 245 -30.88 17.51 14.61
C LEU A 245 -31.07 17.29 13.11
N ASP A 246 -31.72 18.25 12.46
CA ASP A 246 -31.80 18.31 11.00
C ASP A 246 -30.59 19.08 10.46
N ILE A 247 -29.68 18.38 9.79
CA ILE A 247 -28.40 18.91 9.31
C ILE A 247 -28.42 18.83 7.79
N ASN A 248 -28.39 19.99 7.13
CA ASN A 248 -28.30 20.05 5.68
C ASN A 248 -26.86 19.80 5.22
N SER A 249 -26.52 18.52 5.01
CA SER A 249 -25.23 18.01 4.53
C SER A 249 -25.34 17.26 3.20
N ASN A 250 -26.49 17.35 2.52
CA ASN A 250 -26.73 16.65 1.27
C ASN A 250 -26.00 17.33 0.10
N VAL A 251 -25.20 16.57 -0.64
CA VAL A 251 -24.50 17.05 -1.85
C VAL A 251 -25.48 17.09 -3.02
N ALA A 252 -25.74 18.24 -3.62
CA ALA A 252 -26.63 18.33 -4.79
C ALA A 252 -26.01 17.73 -6.06
N ILE A 253 -26.87 17.27 -6.99
CA ILE A 253 -26.42 16.82 -8.31
C ILE A 253 -25.91 17.99 -9.14
N GLN A 254 -24.73 17.79 -9.72
CA GLN A 254 -24.17 18.68 -10.69
C GLN A 254 -24.92 18.56 -12.01
N LYS A 255 -25.42 19.70 -12.49
CA LYS A 255 -26.13 19.77 -13.76
C LYS A 255 -25.17 19.58 -14.91
N SER A 256 -25.63 18.86 -15.93
CA SER A 256 -24.90 18.67 -17.18
C SER A 256 -24.49 20.01 -17.80
N PHE A 257 -23.25 20.11 -18.26
CA PHE A 257 -22.83 21.22 -19.12
C PHE A 257 -23.58 21.21 -20.45
N ILE A 258 -23.65 22.38 -21.09
CA ILE A 258 -24.22 22.54 -22.43
C ILE A 258 -23.12 22.31 -23.50
N GLU A 259 -21.87 22.64 -23.17
CA GLU A 259 -20.70 22.46 -24.01
C GLU A 259 -19.47 22.05 -23.17
N PRO A 260 -18.49 21.36 -23.77
CA PRO A 260 -17.24 21.01 -23.09
C PRO A 260 -16.49 22.24 -22.57
N LYS A 261 -15.86 22.11 -21.40
CA LYS A 261 -15.01 23.16 -20.82
C LYS A 261 -13.54 22.92 -21.14
N TYR A 262 -12.79 24.00 -21.31
CA TYR A 262 -11.33 23.97 -21.48
C TYR A 262 -10.70 24.85 -20.41
N GLN A 263 -9.65 24.33 -19.77
CA GLN A 263 -8.85 25.09 -18.81
C GLN A 263 -7.38 24.81 -19.05
N THR A 264 -6.59 25.87 -19.03
CA THR A 264 -5.12 25.79 -18.96
C THR A 264 -4.71 26.29 -17.59
N ASP A 265 -3.84 25.56 -16.94
CA ASP A 265 -3.26 25.91 -15.64
C ASP A 265 -1.75 25.64 -15.68
N SER A 266 -1.04 25.99 -14.62
CA SER A 266 0.41 25.83 -14.56
C SER A 266 0.87 25.09 -13.32
N TYR A 267 1.99 24.37 -13.43
CA TYR A 267 2.66 23.71 -12.32
C TYR A 267 4.11 24.17 -12.19
N ALA A 268 4.65 24.11 -10.97
CA ALA A 268 6.00 24.54 -10.69
C ALA A 268 7.03 23.52 -11.18
N VAL A 269 8.14 24.00 -11.72
CA VAL A 269 9.22 23.16 -12.28
C VAL A 269 10.47 23.26 -11.43
N GLY A 270 11.12 22.13 -11.16
CA GLY A 270 12.41 22.08 -10.47
C GLY A 270 13.58 22.58 -11.32
N GLU A 271 14.64 23.08 -10.68
CA GLU A 271 15.87 23.46 -11.40
C GLU A 271 16.50 22.24 -12.10
N GLY A 272 16.82 22.37 -13.39
CA GLY A 272 17.46 21.31 -14.17
C GLY A 272 16.52 20.28 -14.79
N GLU A 273 15.20 20.41 -14.61
CA GLU A 273 14.22 19.54 -15.27
C GLU A 273 14.06 19.89 -16.77
N ASP A 274 13.69 18.89 -17.58
CA ASP A 274 13.17 19.06 -18.95
C ASP A 274 11.63 18.99 -18.89
N PRO A 275 10.96 20.10 -18.53
CA PRO A 275 9.58 20.02 -18.09
C PRO A 275 8.63 19.88 -19.26
N LYS A 276 7.60 19.05 -19.08
CA LYS A 276 6.63 18.72 -20.13
C LYS A 276 5.21 18.88 -19.60
N SER A 277 4.29 19.14 -20.50
CA SER A 277 2.90 19.42 -20.15
C SER A 277 2.13 18.12 -19.89
N PHE A 278 0.99 18.27 -19.22
CA PHE A 278 0.04 17.20 -18.95
C PHE A 278 -1.30 17.57 -19.60
N LEU A 279 -1.98 16.60 -20.20
CA LEU A 279 -3.35 16.79 -20.68
C LEU A 279 -4.24 15.72 -20.07
N ALA A 280 -5.31 16.13 -19.40
CA ALA A 280 -6.38 15.25 -18.95
C ALA A 280 -7.72 15.64 -19.57
N MET A 281 -8.48 14.63 -20.00
CA MET A 281 -9.86 14.75 -20.43
C MET A 281 -10.74 14.02 -19.43
N ASN A 282 -11.72 14.73 -18.86
CA ASN A 282 -12.53 14.26 -17.74
C ASN A 282 -14.02 14.34 -18.09
N TRP A 283 -14.83 13.41 -17.57
CA TRP A 283 -16.27 13.36 -17.77
C TRP A 283 -17.01 13.09 -16.46
N VAL A 284 -18.21 13.66 -16.30
CA VAL A 284 -19.22 13.16 -15.34
C VAL A 284 -20.17 12.23 -16.09
N LEU A 285 -20.40 11.02 -15.57
CA LEU A 285 -21.13 9.96 -16.28
C LEU A 285 -22.57 9.80 -15.78
N THR A 286 -22.76 9.41 -14.51
CA THR A 286 -24.07 9.09 -13.91
C THR A 286 -23.98 9.04 -12.38
N GLU A 287 -25.11 9.02 -11.66
CA GLU A 287 -25.13 8.64 -10.23
C GLU A 287 -24.81 7.13 -10.05
N ASN A 288 -24.42 6.75 -8.83
CA ASN A 288 -24.16 5.36 -8.43
C ASN A 288 -25.44 4.55 -8.11
N ASP A 289 -26.61 4.98 -8.58
CA ASP A 289 -27.91 4.41 -8.21
C ASP A 289 -28.29 3.13 -8.98
N ASN A 290 -27.57 2.82 -10.07
CA ASN A 290 -27.79 1.64 -10.90
C ASN A 290 -26.58 0.69 -10.86
N PRO A 291 -26.63 -0.43 -10.12
CA PRO A 291 -25.52 -1.37 -9.97
C PRO A 291 -25.00 -1.94 -11.29
N GLN A 292 -25.89 -2.25 -12.23
CA GLN A 292 -25.52 -2.80 -13.54
C GLN A 292 -24.74 -1.79 -14.39
N THR A 293 -25.15 -0.52 -14.33
CA THR A 293 -24.47 0.56 -15.06
C THR A 293 -23.11 0.86 -14.42
N ALA A 294 -23.05 0.98 -13.09
CA ALA A 294 -21.80 1.18 -12.36
C ALA A 294 -20.78 0.05 -12.63
N LEU A 295 -21.21 -1.21 -12.51
CA LEU A 295 -20.37 -2.37 -12.84
C LEU A 295 -19.95 -2.39 -14.31
N GLY A 296 -20.87 -2.06 -15.23
CA GLY A 296 -20.60 -1.95 -16.66
C GLY A 296 -19.54 -0.89 -16.99
N LEU A 297 -19.59 0.25 -16.31
CA LEU A 297 -18.58 1.32 -16.42
C LEU A 297 -17.24 0.90 -15.82
N GLY A 298 -17.24 0.14 -14.71
CA GLY A 298 -16.02 -0.46 -14.13
C GLY A 298 -15.32 -1.39 -15.11
N ILE A 299 -16.07 -2.29 -15.75
CA ILE A 299 -15.54 -3.19 -16.78
C ILE A 299 -15.08 -2.38 -18.01
N LEU A 300 -15.84 -1.37 -18.44
CA LEU A 300 -15.44 -0.51 -19.55
C LEU A 300 -14.14 0.26 -19.27
N SER A 301 -13.96 0.77 -18.05
CA SER A 301 -12.72 1.44 -17.65
C SER A 301 -11.51 0.51 -17.80
N HIS A 302 -11.63 -0.75 -17.33
CA HIS A 302 -10.60 -1.75 -17.53
C HIS A 302 -10.36 -2.06 -19.01
N ILE A 303 -11.42 -2.15 -19.83
CA ILE A 303 -11.30 -2.33 -21.29
C ILE A 303 -10.54 -1.17 -21.94
N LEU A 304 -10.81 0.07 -21.55
CA LEU A 304 -10.21 1.24 -22.21
C LEU A 304 -8.75 1.45 -21.80
N VAL A 305 -8.44 1.35 -20.51
CA VAL A 305 -7.13 1.78 -19.96
C VAL A 305 -6.48 0.80 -18.96
N GLY A 306 -7.13 -0.31 -18.60
CA GLY A 306 -6.71 -1.19 -17.50
C GLY A 306 -5.38 -1.91 -17.70
N THR A 307 -5.00 -2.18 -18.95
CA THR A 307 -3.77 -2.92 -19.32
C THR A 307 -3.02 -2.25 -20.46
N SER A 308 -1.75 -2.58 -20.67
CA SER A 308 -0.98 -2.09 -21.83
C SER A 308 -1.57 -2.49 -23.19
N ALA A 309 -2.35 -3.57 -23.23
CA ALA A 309 -3.08 -4.01 -24.43
C ALA A 309 -4.44 -3.31 -24.61
N SER A 310 -4.91 -2.55 -23.61
CA SER A 310 -6.20 -1.86 -23.67
C SER A 310 -6.19 -0.80 -24.79
N PRO A 311 -7.18 -0.78 -25.69
CA PRO A 311 -7.13 -0.02 -26.94
C PRO A 311 -6.86 1.48 -26.77
N LEU A 312 -7.45 2.14 -25.78
CA LEU A 312 -7.25 3.58 -25.59
C LEU A 312 -5.85 3.85 -25.01
N ARG A 313 -5.44 3.12 -23.97
CA ARG A 313 -4.08 3.21 -23.43
C ARG A 313 -3.03 2.92 -24.50
N LYS A 314 -3.19 1.85 -25.27
CA LYS A 314 -2.29 1.49 -26.37
C LYS A 314 -2.20 2.59 -27.42
N ALA A 315 -3.33 3.14 -27.86
CA ALA A 315 -3.35 4.23 -28.84
C ALA A 315 -2.60 5.48 -28.34
N LEU A 316 -2.80 5.83 -27.07
CA LEU A 316 -2.12 6.97 -26.43
C LEU A 316 -0.60 6.77 -26.36
N ILE A 317 -0.14 5.62 -25.86
CA ILE A 317 1.30 5.34 -25.72
C ILE A 317 1.97 5.18 -27.09
N ASP A 318 1.39 4.40 -28.00
CA ASP A 318 1.96 4.15 -29.34
C ASP A 318 2.03 5.42 -30.22
N SER A 319 1.26 6.46 -29.88
CA SER A 319 1.29 7.73 -30.61
C SER A 319 2.62 8.48 -30.46
N GLY A 320 3.37 8.22 -29.39
CA GLY A 320 4.58 8.97 -29.04
C GLY A 320 4.32 10.45 -28.70
N LEU A 321 3.06 10.85 -28.46
CA LEU A 321 2.70 12.23 -28.09
C LEU A 321 3.01 12.57 -26.64
N GLY A 322 3.18 11.56 -25.79
CA GLY A 322 3.50 11.67 -24.37
C GLY A 322 4.30 10.47 -23.88
N GLU A 323 4.70 10.52 -22.62
CA GLU A 323 5.56 9.52 -21.99
C GLU A 323 4.77 8.42 -21.29
N ASP A 324 3.64 8.76 -20.67
CA ASP A 324 2.79 7.81 -19.95
C ASP A 324 1.35 8.32 -19.82
N ILE A 325 0.44 7.44 -19.42
CA ILE A 325 -0.98 7.72 -19.23
C ILE A 325 -1.26 8.50 -17.93
N LEU A 326 -2.32 9.30 -17.92
CA LEU A 326 -2.85 10.03 -16.76
C LEU A 326 -4.34 9.76 -16.52
N GLY A 327 -4.86 10.22 -15.37
CA GLY A 327 -6.30 10.37 -15.12
C GLY A 327 -6.96 9.29 -14.26
N GLY A 328 -6.26 8.23 -13.88
CA GLY A 328 -6.76 7.22 -12.94
C GLY A 328 -7.93 6.35 -13.42
N GLY A 329 -8.60 6.69 -14.52
CA GLY A 329 -9.75 5.97 -15.04
C GLY A 329 -11.05 6.36 -14.33
N LEU A 330 -11.80 5.36 -13.86
CA LEU A 330 -13.12 5.54 -13.25
C LEU A 330 -13.02 5.87 -11.75
N GLU A 331 -13.68 6.94 -11.32
CA GLU A 331 -13.88 7.30 -9.91
C GLU A 331 -15.35 7.12 -9.53
N THR A 332 -15.60 6.46 -8.40
CA THR A 332 -16.94 6.03 -7.97
C THR A 332 -17.30 6.47 -6.56
N ASN A 333 -16.40 7.09 -5.80
CA ASN A 333 -16.62 7.47 -4.40
C ASN A 333 -17.33 8.83 -4.21
N LEU A 334 -17.58 9.55 -5.31
CA LEU A 334 -18.39 10.77 -5.34
C LEU A 334 -19.87 10.43 -5.60
N ARG A 335 -20.76 11.40 -5.42
CA ARG A 335 -22.20 11.24 -5.72
C ARG A 335 -22.45 10.86 -7.19
N GLN A 336 -21.67 11.44 -8.11
CA GLN A 336 -21.71 11.10 -9.54
C GLN A 336 -20.37 10.50 -9.97
N ILE A 337 -20.43 9.36 -10.66
CA ILE A 337 -19.29 8.67 -11.25
C ILE A 337 -18.59 9.59 -12.25
N THR A 338 -17.27 9.65 -12.18
CA THR A 338 -16.45 10.35 -13.17
C THR A 338 -15.48 9.40 -13.85
N PHE A 339 -14.97 9.82 -15.00
CA PHE A 339 -13.88 9.15 -15.68
C PHE A 339 -12.86 10.19 -16.15
N SER A 340 -11.58 9.89 -15.98
CA SER A 340 -10.49 10.72 -16.49
C SER A 340 -9.42 9.88 -17.19
N THR A 341 -8.89 10.41 -18.30
CA THR A 341 -7.77 9.81 -19.03
C THR A 341 -6.96 10.91 -19.72
N GLY A 342 -5.68 10.65 -19.96
CA GLY A 342 -4.79 11.65 -20.55
C GLY A 342 -3.39 11.15 -20.84
N LEU A 343 -2.48 12.09 -21.09
CA LEU A 343 -1.04 11.83 -21.24
C LEU A 343 -0.22 12.84 -20.42
N LYS A 344 0.83 12.35 -19.75
CA LYS A 344 1.92 13.17 -19.21
C LYS A 344 3.11 13.16 -20.15
N GLY A 345 3.97 14.16 -20.03
CA GLY A 345 5.16 14.25 -20.86
C GLY A 345 4.87 14.74 -22.28
N ILE A 346 3.82 15.54 -22.48
CA ILE A 346 3.44 16.04 -23.81
C ILE A 346 4.08 17.39 -24.11
N LYS A 347 4.23 17.72 -25.39
CA LYS A 347 4.45 19.12 -25.81
C LYS A 347 3.13 19.88 -25.72
N SER A 348 3.14 21.11 -25.20
CA SER A 348 1.94 21.94 -25.13
C SER A 348 1.22 22.10 -26.47
N GLU A 349 1.97 22.24 -27.57
CA GLU A 349 1.42 22.36 -28.94
C GLU A 349 0.71 21.10 -29.44
N ASP A 350 0.98 19.94 -28.81
CA ASP A 350 0.38 18.65 -29.15
C ASP A 350 -0.90 18.36 -28.35
N ALA A 351 -1.30 19.22 -27.42
CA ALA A 351 -2.51 19.07 -26.59
C ALA A 351 -3.77 18.72 -27.42
N LYS A 352 -4.01 19.46 -28.51
CA LYS A 352 -5.15 19.20 -29.41
C LYS A 352 -5.05 17.87 -30.16
N LYS A 353 -3.83 17.36 -30.40
CA LYS A 353 -3.62 16.04 -31.02
C LYS A 353 -3.97 14.93 -30.04
N VAL A 354 -3.62 15.07 -28.76
CA VAL A 354 -3.97 14.09 -27.72
C VAL A 354 -5.48 14.05 -27.49
N GLU A 355 -6.13 15.21 -27.36
CA GLU A 355 -7.60 15.29 -27.26
C GLU A 355 -8.28 14.56 -28.44
N LYS A 356 -7.87 14.91 -29.66
CA LYS A 356 -8.41 14.28 -30.87
C LYS A 356 -8.15 12.78 -30.93
N LEU A 357 -6.98 12.32 -30.49
CA LEU A 357 -6.63 10.91 -30.45
C LEU A 357 -7.56 10.13 -29.50
N ILE A 358 -7.91 10.70 -28.35
CA ILE A 358 -8.87 10.09 -27.42
C ILE A 358 -10.24 9.97 -28.09
N GLU A 359 -10.74 11.05 -28.69
CA GLU A 359 -12.04 11.05 -29.37
C GLU A 359 -12.08 10.09 -30.56
N ASP A 360 -11.08 10.13 -31.43
CA ASP A 360 -10.98 9.28 -32.62
C ASP A 360 -10.89 7.80 -32.21
N THR A 361 -10.19 7.49 -31.12
CA THR A 361 -10.08 6.12 -30.60
C THR A 361 -11.42 5.64 -30.05
N LEU A 362 -12.10 6.43 -29.21
CA LEU A 362 -13.43 6.10 -28.70
C LEU A 362 -14.45 5.94 -29.83
N GLN A 363 -14.43 6.82 -30.84
CA GLN A 363 -15.28 6.75 -32.01
C GLN A 363 -15.02 5.46 -32.80
N LYS A 364 -13.75 5.13 -33.07
CA LYS A 364 -13.36 3.89 -33.76
C LYS A 364 -13.84 2.64 -33.03
N LEU A 365 -13.72 2.60 -31.70
CA LEU A 365 -14.22 1.47 -30.89
C LEU A 365 -15.74 1.31 -31.03
N THR A 366 -16.48 2.40 -31.17
CA THR A 366 -17.93 2.34 -31.36
C THR A 366 -18.39 2.00 -32.77
N ASP A 367 -17.59 2.33 -33.78
CA ASP A 367 -17.89 2.07 -35.20
C ASP A 367 -17.45 0.69 -35.65
N SER A 368 -16.27 0.25 -35.18
CA SER A 368 -15.64 -1.02 -35.57
C SER A 368 -15.89 -2.15 -34.58
N GLY A 369 -16.42 -1.84 -33.40
CA GLY A 369 -16.56 -2.77 -32.28
C GLY A 369 -15.28 -2.90 -31.46
N ILE A 370 -15.44 -3.37 -30.22
CA ILE A 370 -14.33 -3.74 -29.35
C ILE A 370 -14.00 -5.22 -29.60
N ASP A 371 -12.70 -5.53 -29.61
CA ASP A 371 -12.23 -6.90 -29.74
C ASP A 371 -12.85 -7.82 -28.65
N SER A 372 -13.44 -8.94 -29.06
CA SER A 372 -14.17 -9.83 -28.17
C SER A 372 -13.28 -10.50 -27.12
N GLU A 373 -12.01 -10.73 -27.45
CA GLU A 373 -11.04 -11.31 -26.51
C GLU A 373 -10.67 -10.31 -25.41
N THR A 374 -10.60 -9.02 -25.75
CA THR A 374 -10.39 -7.91 -24.80
C THR A 374 -11.58 -7.73 -23.86
N ILE A 375 -12.82 -7.84 -24.38
CA ILE A 375 -14.04 -7.84 -23.56
C ILE A 375 -14.01 -9.03 -22.60
N ALA A 376 -13.76 -10.24 -23.11
CA ALA A 376 -13.75 -11.46 -22.29
C ALA A 376 -12.67 -11.40 -21.19
N ALA A 377 -11.48 -10.89 -21.51
CA ALA A 377 -10.40 -10.72 -20.55
C ALA A 377 -10.78 -9.75 -19.43
N SER A 378 -11.30 -8.57 -19.79
CA SER A 378 -11.65 -7.54 -18.80
C SER A 378 -12.82 -7.98 -17.92
N LEU A 379 -13.82 -8.65 -18.50
CA LEU A 379 -14.93 -9.22 -17.75
C LEU A 379 -14.44 -10.26 -16.74
N ASN A 380 -13.57 -11.18 -17.16
CA ASN A 380 -12.99 -12.18 -16.27
C ASN A 380 -12.14 -11.54 -15.16
N THR A 381 -11.28 -10.57 -15.48
CA THR A 381 -10.44 -9.88 -14.48
C THR A 381 -11.28 -9.20 -13.41
N ILE A 382 -12.31 -8.45 -13.82
CA ILE A 382 -13.19 -7.75 -12.86
C ILE A 382 -14.01 -8.74 -12.04
N GLU A 383 -14.59 -9.76 -12.67
CA GLU A 383 -15.30 -10.81 -11.94
C GLU A 383 -14.40 -11.53 -10.94
N PHE A 384 -13.17 -11.88 -11.35
CA PHE A 384 -12.20 -12.53 -10.49
C PHE A 384 -11.87 -11.65 -9.29
N SER A 385 -11.57 -10.36 -9.52
CA SER A 385 -11.29 -9.40 -8.45
C SER A 385 -12.46 -9.25 -7.47
N LEU A 386 -13.70 -9.21 -7.97
CA LEU A 386 -14.91 -9.14 -7.14
C LEU A 386 -15.09 -10.39 -6.28
N ARG A 387 -14.89 -11.58 -6.83
CA ARG A 387 -14.99 -12.86 -6.10
C ARG A 387 -13.85 -13.04 -5.09
N GLU A 388 -12.64 -12.65 -5.46
CA GLU A 388 -11.44 -12.81 -4.63
C GLU A 388 -11.46 -11.86 -3.44
N ASN A 389 -11.91 -10.63 -3.67
CA ASN A 389 -11.94 -9.56 -2.68
C ASN A 389 -10.62 -9.50 -1.88
N ASN A 390 -9.49 -9.64 -2.59
CA ASN A 390 -8.16 -9.69 -2.00
C ASN A 390 -7.62 -8.27 -1.86
N THR A 391 -7.71 -7.74 -0.64
CA THR A 391 -7.29 -6.39 -0.27
C THR A 391 -5.85 -6.34 0.26
N GLY A 392 -5.10 -7.44 0.15
CA GLY A 392 -3.76 -7.56 0.71
C GLY A 392 -3.77 -7.36 2.23
N SER A 393 -2.94 -6.44 2.72
CA SER A 393 -2.89 -6.05 4.14
C SER A 393 -3.97 -5.06 4.55
N PHE A 394 -4.68 -4.43 3.60
CA PHE A 394 -5.76 -3.51 3.92
C PHE A 394 -7.00 -4.29 4.41
N PRO A 395 -7.61 -3.95 5.55
CA PRO A 395 -8.74 -4.73 6.07
C PRO A 395 -9.95 -4.77 5.11
N ARG A 396 -10.46 -5.99 4.86
CA ARG A 396 -11.65 -6.21 4.00
C ARG A 396 -12.87 -5.44 4.48
N GLY A 397 -13.06 -5.32 5.80
CA GLY A 397 -14.16 -4.57 6.38
C GLY A 397 -14.12 -3.06 6.05
N ILE A 398 -12.93 -2.44 5.99
CA ILE A 398 -12.80 -1.01 5.63
C ILE A 398 -13.10 -0.81 4.15
N PHE A 399 -12.59 -1.69 3.29
CA PHE A 399 -12.94 -1.67 1.86
C PHE A 399 -14.45 -1.83 1.63
N THR A 400 -15.09 -2.72 2.41
CA THR A 400 -16.55 -2.91 2.42
C THR A 400 -17.28 -1.64 2.90
N MET A 401 -16.79 -1.00 3.96
CA MET A 401 -17.34 0.27 4.46
C MET A 401 -17.32 1.35 3.38
N ILE A 402 -16.17 1.59 2.74
CA ILE A 402 -16.01 2.61 1.69
C ILE A 402 -16.99 2.35 0.55
N LYS A 403 -17.10 1.09 0.08
CA LYS A 403 -18.05 0.70 -0.98
C LYS A 403 -19.50 1.00 -0.62
N VAL A 404 -19.92 0.75 0.62
CA VAL A 404 -21.30 0.99 1.04
C VAL A 404 -21.56 2.49 1.20
N LEU A 405 -20.59 3.25 1.71
CA LEU A 405 -20.70 4.70 1.86
C LEU A 405 -20.98 5.42 0.53
N THR A 406 -20.49 4.89 -0.60
CA THR A 406 -20.75 5.40 -1.95
C THR A 406 -22.24 5.63 -2.25
N THR A 407 -23.12 4.76 -1.79
CA THR A 407 -24.57 4.91 -1.98
C THR A 407 -25.28 5.34 -0.70
N TRP A 408 -24.84 4.84 0.45
CA TRP A 408 -25.49 5.07 1.74
C TRP A 408 -25.45 6.54 2.19
N LEU A 409 -24.39 7.29 1.86
CA LEU A 409 -24.32 8.72 2.19
C LEU A 409 -25.23 9.60 1.32
N HIS A 410 -25.69 9.08 0.19
CA HIS A 410 -26.55 9.80 -0.74
C HIS A 410 -27.97 9.20 -0.80
N ASP A 411 -28.37 8.54 0.29
CA ASP A 411 -29.70 7.93 0.50
C ASP A 411 -30.07 6.88 -0.58
N GLY A 412 -29.06 6.28 -1.22
CA GLY A 412 -29.21 5.19 -2.17
C GLY A 412 -29.30 3.81 -1.50
N ASP A 413 -29.39 2.76 -2.31
CA ASP A 413 -29.40 1.38 -1.80
C ASP A 413 -28.01 0.97 -1.29
N LEU A 414 -27.90 0.72 0.01
CA LEU A 414 -26.64 0.37 0.67
C LEU A 414 -26.09 -1.02 0.26
N PHE A 415 -26.91 -1.91 -0.32
CA PHE A 415 -26.47 -3.24 -0.75
C PHE A 415 -26.00 -3.27 -2.20
N ALA A 416 -26.29 -2.21 -2.97
CA ALA A 416 -26.05 -2.09 -4.40
C ALA A 416 -24.59 -2.38 -4.80
N THR A 417 -23.63 -1.95 -3.99
CA THR A 417 -22.20 -2.07 -4.26
C THR A 417 -21.58 -3.37 -3.76
N LEU A 418 -22.34 -4.15 -2.97
CA LEU A 418 -21.90 -5.45 -2.42
C LEU A 418 -22.44 -6.64 -3.22
N ALA A 419 -23.69 -6.58 -3.66
CA ALA A 419 -24.36 -7.66 -4.40
C ALA A 419 -24.08 -7.59 -5.91
N PHE A 420 -22.89 -8.05 -6.34
CA PHE A 420 -22.43 -7.90 -7.72
C PHE A 420 -22.89 -9.02 -8.68
N GLU A 421 -23.35 -10.17 -8.19
CA GLU A 421 -23.60 -11.34 -9.05
C GLU A 421 -24.75 -11.10 -10.03
N GLU A 422 -25.89 -10.58 -9.57
CA GLU A 422 -27.04 -10.28 -10.44
C GLU A 422 -26.69 -9.24 -11.53
N PRO A 423 -26.11 -8.06 -11.19
CA PRO A 423 -25.62 -7.10 -12.19
C PRO A 423 -24.65 -7.71 -13.20
N LEU A 424 -23.70 -8.54 -12.74
CA LEU A 424 -22.71 -9.18 -13.60
C LEU A 424 -23.36 -10.16 -14.59
N GLN A 425 -24.29 -10.99 -14.12
CA GLN A 425 -25.03 -11.93 -14.97
C GLN A 425 -25.91 -11.21 -15.99
N ALA A 426 -26.52 -10.08 -15.62
CA ALA A 426 -27.28 -9.24 -16.54
C ALA A 426 -26.39 -8.71 -17.68
N ILE A 427 -25.18 -8.22 -17.37
CA ILE A 427 -24.18 -7.78 -18.37
C ILE A 427 -23.78 -8.94 -19.29
N LYS A 428 -23.42 -10.09 -18.71
CA LYS A 428 -23.05 -11.32 -19.46
C LYS A 428 -24.16 -11.75 -20.42
N LYS A 429 -25.43 -11.68 -19.99
CA LYS A 429 -26.59 -12.02 -20.82
C LYS A 429 -26.77 -11.06 -21.99
N GLN A 430 -26.52 -9.76 -21.81
CA GLN A 430 -26.60 -8.78 -22.90
C GLN A 430 -25.49 -9.02 -23.94
N ILE A 431 -24.26 -9.27 -23.49
CA ILE A 431 -23.11 -9.56 -24.36
C ILE A 431 -23.36 -10.85 -25.17
N SER A 432 -23.73 -11.95 -24.50
CA SER A 432 -24.03 -13.23 -25.16
C SER A 432 -25.24 -13.18 -26.09
N GLY A 433 -26.18 -12.27 -25.84
CA GLY A 433 -27.31 -11.97 -26.73
C GLY A 433 -26.94 -11.13 -27.97
N GLY A 434 -25.67 -10.76 -28.16
CA GLY A 434 -25.18 -9.97 -29.30
C GLY A 434 -25.38 -8.46 -29.15
N THR A 435 -25.69 -7.97 -27.95
CA THR A 435 -25.79 -6.53 -27.70
C THR A 435 -24.39 -5.92 -27.66
N PRO A 436 -24.08 -4.85 -28.42
CA PRO A 436 -22.81 -4.12 -28.32
C PRO A 436 -22.80 -3.26 -27.05
N TYR A 437 -22.76 -3.92 -25.90
CA TYR A 437 -23.02 -3.33 -24.58
C TYR A 437 -22.04 -2.19 -24.27
N PHE A 438 -20.75 -2.46 -24.42
CA PHE A 438 -19.70 -1.50 -24.08
C PHE A 438 -19.59 -0.36 -25.07
N GLU A 439 -19.81 -0.62 -26.37
CA GLU A 439 -19.90 0.43 -27.39
C GLU A 439 -21.08 1.37 -27.11
N ASN A 440 -22.22 0.83 -26.65
CA ASN A 440 -23.36 1.65 -26.25
C ASN A 440 -23.04 2.52 -25.01
N LEU A 441 -22.26 2.01 -24.06
CA LEU A 441 -21.76 2.81 -22.93
C LEU A 441 -20.83 3.93 -23.40
N ILE A 442 -19.89 3.65 -24.32
CA ILE A 442 -19.00 4.68 -24.91
C ILE A 442 -19.83 5.78 -25.59
N LYS A 443 -20.80 5.41 -26.44
CA LYS A 443 -21.67 6.37 -27.12
C LYS A 443 -22.45 7.25 -26.15
N LYS A 444 -23.02 6.64 -25.11
CA LYS A 444 -23.88 7.32 -24.13
C LYS A 444 -23.10 8.26 -23.23
N PHE A 445 -21.98 7.78 -22.67
CA PHE A 445 -21.31 8.45 -21.55
C PHE A 445 -20.07 9.27 -21.94
N PHE A 446 -19.54 9.09 -23.15
CA PHE A 446 -18.32 9.76 -23.60
C PHE A 446 -18.52 10.62 -24.86
N LEU A 447 -18.86 10.00 -26.00
CA LEU A 447 -18.91 10.69 -27.30
C LEU A 447 -20.04 11.72 -27.38
N GLY A 448 -21.20 11.41 -26.81
CA GLY A 448 -22.37 12.31 -26.78
C GLY A 448 -22.48 13.18 -25.53
N ASN A 449 -21.48 13.17 -24.65
CA ASN A 449 -21.58 13.77 -23.33
C ASN A 449 -20.90 15.16 -23.28
N PRO A 450 -21.68 16.27 -23.25
CA PRO A 450 -21.13 17.61 -23.16
C PRO A 450 -20.57 17.94 -21.77
N HIS A 451 -20.91 17.16 -20.73
CA HIS A 451 -20.35 17.31 -19.39
C HIS A 451 -18.94 16.74 -19.31
N ARG A 452 -18.03 17.39 -20.02
CA ARG A 452 -16.61 17.03 -20.07
C ARG A 452 -15.73 18.27 -19.97
N SER A 453 -14.57 18.11 -19.37
CA SER A 453 -13.54 19.15 -19.24
C SER A 453 -12.22 18.66 -19.82
N ILE A 454 -11.49 19.54 -20.49
CA ILE A 454 -10.13 19.28 -20.97
C ILE A 454 -9.19 20.22 -20.21
N ILE A 455 -8.25 19.65 -19.46
CA ILE A 455 -7.28 20.38 -18.64
C ILE A 455 -5.89 20.21 -19.25
N LEU A 456 -5.26 21.32 -19.62
CA LEU A 456 -3.84 21.40 -19.99
C LEU A 456 -3.07 21.99 -18.82
N LEU A 457 -2.14 21.24 -18.24
CA LEU A 457 -1.27 21.71 -17.18
C LEU A 457 0.13 21.95 -17.77
N GLU A 458 0.54 23.22 -17.81
CA GLU A 458 1.80 23.64 -18.42
C GLU A 458 2.89 23.90 -17.39
N PRO A 459 4.15 23.58 -17.72
CA PRO A 459 5.25 23.89 -16.83
C PRO A 459 5.53 25.38 -16.76
N ASP A 460 5.68 25.90 -15.55
CA ASP A 460 6.06 27.28 -15.30
C ASP A 460 7.21 27.37 -14.29
N LYS A 461 8.37 27.80 -14.80
CA LYS A 461 9.63 27.94 -14.03
C LYS A 461 9.59 29.07 -13.00
N GLU A 462 8.69 30.03 -13.16
CA GLU A 462 8.56 31.18 -12.28
C GLU A 462 7.43 31.00 -11.26
N LEU A 463 6.57 29.98 -11.40
CA LEU A 463 5.40 29.80 -10.53
C LEU A 463 5.77 29.68 -9.05
N ASN A 464 6.78 28.88 -8.70
CA ASN A 464 7.19 28.74 -7.31
C ASN A 464 7.67 30.08 -6.73
N GLN A 465 8.49 30.81 -7.49
CA GLN A 465 8.98 32.13 -7.07
C GLN A 465 7.82 33.12 -6.89
N ARG A 466 6.85 33.14 -7.81
CA ARG A 466 5.66 34.00 -7.68
C ARG A 466 4.83 33.63 -6.45
N LYS A 467 4.62 32.34 -6.16
CA LYS A 467 3.92 31.89 -4.94
C LYS A 467 4.64 32.32 -3.66
N ILE A 468 5.97 32.18 -3.61
CA ILE A 468 6.78 32.65 -2.47
C ILE A 468 6.67 34.17 -2.29
N GLU A 469 6.72 34.93 -3.39
CA GLU A 469 6.57 36.38 -3.37
C GLU A 469 5.17 36.82 -2.92
N GLU A 470 4.12 36.18 -3.42
CA GLU A 470 2.73 36.41 -3.02
C GLU A 470 2.51 36.13 -1.54
N GLU A 471 3.02 35.00 -1.02
CA GLU A 471 2.98 34.64 0.40
C GLU A 471 3.72 35.69 1.25
N THR A 472 4.93 36.06 0.83
CA THR A 472 5.76 37.08 1.50
C THR A 472 5.06 38.45 1.55
N VAL A 473 4.47 38.87 0.44
CA VAL A 473 3.71 40.13 0.36
C VAL A 473 2.49 40.07 1.28
N ARG A 474 1.76 38.95 1.30
CA ARG A 474 0.61 38.77 2.17
C ARG A 474 0.99 38.84 3.66
N LEU A 475 2.08 38.18 4.06
CA LEU A 475 2.60 38.23 5.43
C LEU A 475 3.03 39.66 5.83
N LYS A 476 3.73 40.38 4.93
CA LYS A 476 4.11 41.78 5.17
C LYS A 476 2.90 42.70 5.29
N MET A 477 1.89 42.53 4.43
CA MET A 477 0.67 43.34 4.49
C MET A 477 -0.14 43.04 5.74
N ALA A 478 -0.26 41.77 6.15
CA ALA A 478 -0.90 41.38 7.41
C ALA A 478 -0.19 42.05 8.60
N ARG A 479 1.15 41.96 8.65
CA ARG A 479 1.95 42.58 9.72
C ARG A 479 1.80 44.11 9.77
N LEU A 480 1.73 44.78 8.63
CA LEU A 480 1.53 46.24 8.57
C LEU A 480 0.14 46.69 9.07
N GLN A 481 -0.84 45.79 9.08
CA GLN A 481 -2.19 46.06 9.57
C GLN A 481 -2.36 45.74 11.06
N MET A 482 -1.40 45.04 11.66
CA MET A 482 -1.41 44.68 13.08
C MET A 482 -0.94 45.85 13.95
N SER A 483 -1.61 46.02 15.09
CA SER A 483 -1.16 46.82 16.22
C SER A 483 0.00 46.13 16.94
N LYS A 484 0.73 46.89 17.78
CA LYS A 484 1.80 46.32 18.61
C LYS A 484 1.25 45.22 19.53
N ASP A 485 0.08 45.44 20.13
CA ASP A 485 -0.57 44.45 21.00
C ASP A 485 -0.89 43.14 20.25
N GLU A 486 -1.24 43.19 18.96
CA GLU A 486 -1.47 41.99 18.14
C GLU A 486 -0.16 41.26 17.79
N ILE A 487 0.92 41.99 17.53
CA ILE A 487 2.25 41.40 17.28
C ILE A 487 2.78 40.73 18.56
N ASP A 488 2.67 41.41 19.70
CA ASP A 488 3.06 40.89 21.01
C ASP A 488 2.26 39.60 21.33
N ALA A 489 0.97 39.56 20.99
CA ALA A 489 0.13 38.37 21.16
C ALA A 489 0.52 37.19 20.25
N ILE A 490 0.97 37.44 19.01
CA ILE A 490 1.48 36.37 18.12
C ILE A 490 2.78 35.77 18.66
N GLN A 491 3.68 36.62 19.19
CA GLN A 491 4.92 36.15 19.79
C GLN A 491 4.63 35.34 21.06
N GLU A 492 3.73 35.82 21.94
CA GLU A 492 3.30 35.07 23.11
C GLU A 492 2.66 33.73 22.71
N ASN A 493 1.81 33.70 21.68
CA ASN A 493 1.22 32.46 21.17
C ASN A 493 2.28 31.49 20.63
N THR A 494 3.28 31.99 19.91
CA THR A 494 4.41 31.19 19.39
C THR A 494 5.17 30.53 20.53
N GLU A 495 5.53 31.30 21.57
CA GLU A 495 6.22 30.78 22.75
C GLU A 495 5.37 29.75 23.50
N GLN A 496 4.08 30.04 23.73
CA GLN A 496 3.17 29.13 24.41
C GLN A 496 2.94 27.83 23.63
N LEU A 497 2.75 27.92 22.31
CA LEU A 497 2.55 26.74 21.47
C LEU A 497 3.77 25.82 21.50
N LYS A 498 4.98 26.38 21.42
CA LYS A 498 6.23 25.60 21.58
C LYS A 498 6.33 24.92 22.94
N ILE A 499 6.01 25.65 24.03
CA ILE A 499 5.97 25.07 25.37
C ILE A 499 4.96 23.91 25.43
N ILE A 500 3.76 24.10 24.87
CA ILE A 500 2.73 23.05 24.83
C ILE A 500 3.26 21.84 24.05
N GLN A 501 3.85 22.02 22.87
CA GLN A 501 4.35 20.91 22.05
C GLN A 501 5.51 20.14 22.70
N GLU A 502 6.44 20.85 23.35
CA GLU A 502 7.64 20.25 23.95
C GLU A 502 7.38 19.63 25.32
N THR A 503 6.31 20.05 26.01
CA THR A 503 5.98 19.49 27.33
C THR A 503 5.41 18.08 27.16
N PRO A 504 5.97 17.02 27.76
CA PRO A 504 5.37 15.70 27.70
C PRO A 504 4.04 15.65 28.47
N ASP A 505 3.13 14.76 28.07
CA ASP A 505 1.92 14.49 28.86
C ASP A 505 2.29 13.91 30.23
N VAL A 506 1.52 14.29 31.25
CA VAL A 506 1.72 13.78 32.61
C VAL A 506 1.32 12.29 32.68
N PRO A 507 2.03 11.45 33.46
CA PRO A 507 1.76 10.01 33.53
C PRO A 507 0.31 9.66 33.87
N GLU A 508 -0.36 10.45 34.71
CA GLU A 508 -1.76 10.23 35.07
C GLU A 508 -2.72 10.43 33.89
N ALA A 509 -2.42 11.38 33.00
CA ALA A 509 -3.22 11.61 31.80
C ALA A 509 -3.00 10.49 30.78
N LEU A 510 -1.75 10.06 30.57
CA LEU A 510 -1.43 8.89 29.74
C LEU A 510 -2.10 7.61 30.25
N ALA A 511 -2.24 7.45 31.57
CA ALA A 511 -2.92 6.32 32.19
C ALA A 511 -4.45 6.32 31.99
N SER A 512 -5.03 7.41 31.48
CA SER A 512 -6.46 7.43 31.13
C SER A 512 -6.77 6.58 29.89
N LEU A 513 -5.81 6.45 28.96
CA LEU A 513 -6.01 5.66 27.75
C LEU A 513 -6.21 4.17 28.05
N PRO A 514 -7.17 3.52 27.38
CA PRO A 514 -7.35 2.09 27.51
C PRO A 514 -6.22 1.38 26.75
N ILE A 515 -5.21 0.90 27.49
CA ILE A 515 -4.17 0.04 26.94
C ILE A 515 -4.51 -1.43 27.18
N LEU A 516 -4.09 -2.27 26.25
CA LEU A 516 -4.11 -3.71 26.49
C LEU A 516 -3.18 -4.05 27.64
N LYS A 517 -3.57 -5.08 28.39
CA LYS A 517 -2.72 -5.72 29.38
C LYS A 517 -2.11 -6.98 28.79
N MET A 518 -1.06 -7.46 29.43
CA MET A 518 -0.45 -8.75 29.09
C MET A 518 -1.42 -9.94 29.17
N GLU A 519 -2.50 -9.83 29.94
CA GLU A 519 -3.56 -10.85 30.03
C GLU A 519 -4.54 -10.83 28.84
N ASP A 520 -4.62 -9.71 28.11
CA ASP A 520 -5.46 -9.57 26.91
C ASP A 520 -4.78 -10.13 25.65
N LEU A 521 -3.47 -10.44 25.73
CA LEU A 521 -2.70 -11.02 24.64
C LEU A 521 -2.89 -12.55 24.61
N ASP A 522 -3.20 -13.07 23.44
CA ASP A 522 -3.24 -14.52 23.23
C ASP A 522 -1.87 -15.11 23.54
N ARG A 523 -1.82 -16.07 24.47
CA ARG A 523 -0.55 -16.76 24.79
C ARG A 523 -0.15 -17.79 23.75
N LYS A 524 -1.06 -18.18 22.86
CA LYS A 524 -0.82 -19.18 21.82
C LYS A 524 -0.82 -18.55 20.45
N ASN A 525 0.08 -19.00 19.58
CA ASN A 525 0.02 -18.62 18.17
C ASN A 525 -1.24 -19.17 17.51
N LYS A 526 -1.78 -18.40 16.55
CA LYS A 526 -2.77 -18.91 15.60
C LYS A 526 -2.10 -19.94 14.68
N SER A 527 -2.69 -21.13 14.61
CA SER A 527 -2.28 -22.18 13.68
C SER A 527 -2.92 -21.94 12.32
N ILE A 528 -2.22 -22.33 11.26
CA ILE A 528 -2.77 -22.37 9.91
C ILE A 528 -2.92 -23.85 9.56
N PRO A 529 -4.10 -24.32 9.11
CA PRO A 529 -4.29 -25.72 8.78
C PRO A 529 -3.36 -26.11 7.64
N ILE A 530 -2.63 -27.21 7.81
CA ILE A 530 -1.75 -27.79 6.80
C ILE A 530 -1.85 -29.31 6.90
N GLU A 531 -2.17 -29.95 5.79
CA GLU A 531 -2.16 -31.40 5.63
C GLU A 531 -1.08 -31.77 4.61
N GLU A 532 -0.15 -32.65 5.04
CA GLU A 532 0.81 -33.26 4.14
C GLU A 532 0.16 -34.44 3.41
N LEU A 533 0.03 -34.29 2.09
CA LEU A 533 -0.53 -35.27 1.19
C LEU A 533 0.50 -35.69 0.14
N GLU A 534 0.22 -36.80 -0.55
CA GLU A 534 1.00 -37.27 -1.68
C GLU A 534 0.09 -37.49 -2.90
N ILE A 535 0.56 -37.06 -4.07
CA ILE A 535 -0.03 -37.41 -5.37
C ILE A 535 1.04 -38.11 -6.21
N GLY A 536 0.99 -39.44 -6.22
CA GLY A 536 2.14 -40.24 -6.66
C GLY A 536 3.30 -40.02 -5.69
N ASP A 537 4.48 -39.70 -6.22
CA ASP A 537 5.68 -39.41 -5.41
C ASP A 537 5.89 -37.90 -5.15
N THR A 538 4.93 -37.05 -5.55
CA THR A 538 5.02 -35.59 -5.36
C THR A 538 4.32 -35.18 -4.07
N LYS A 539 5.04 -34.44 -3.22
CA LYS A 539 4.51 -33.86 -1.98
C LYS A 539 3.51 -32.74 -2.27
N VAL A 540 2.40 -32.74 -1.56
CA VAL A 540 1.34 -31.74 -1.62
C VAL A 540 1.08 -31.20 -0.22
N LEU A 541 1.16 -29.89 -0.05
CA LEU A 541 0.72 -29.19 1.15
C LEU A 541 -0.67 -28.63 0.87
N HIS A 542 -1.67 -29.13 1.58
CA HIS A 542 -3.05 -28.68 1.43
C HIS A 542 -3.50 -27.88 2.64
N HIS A 543 -4.12 -26.74 2.39
CA HIS A 543 -4.67 -25.84 3.39
C HIS A 543 -6.19 -25.76 3.21
N ASP A 544 -6.94 -26.44 4.10
CA ASP A 544 -8.40 -26.37 4.16
C ASP A 544 -8.84 -25.02 4.73
N ILE A 545 -8.93 -24.03 3.84
CA ILE A 545 -9.30 -22.66 4.15
C ILE A 545 -10.39 -22.25 3.16
N PHE A 546 -11.43 -21.57 3.63
CA PHE A 546 -12.45 -21.02 2.75
C PHE A 546 -11.85 -19.94 1.82
N THR A 547 -11.96 -20.15 0.51
CA THR A 547 -11.41 -19.27 -0.53
C THR A 547 -12.46 -18.69 -1.47
N ASN A 548 -13.76 -18.82 -1.15
CA ASN A 548 -14.86 -18.38 -2.01
C ASN A 548 -14.81 -18.97 -3.43
N GLY A 549 -14.42 -20.24 -3.56
CA GLY A 549 -14.35 -20.94 -4.85
C GLY A 549 -13.16 -20.53 -5.72
N ILE A 550 -12.09 -20.00 -5.11
CA ILE A 550 -10.83 -19.67 -5.78
C ILE A 550 -9.76 -20.67 -5.35
N LEU A 551 -9.15 -21.34 -6.31
CA LEU A 551 -7.96 -22.13 -6.07
C LEU A 551 -6.74 -21.20 -6.06
N TYR A 552 -5.97 -21.21 -4.97
CA TYR A 552 -4.59 -20.72 -4.96
C TYR A 552 -3.64 -21.89 -5.09
N PHE A 553 -2.81 -21.83 -6.13
CA PHE A 553 -1.92 -22.90 -6.56
C PHE A 553 -0.49 -22.38 -6.59
N ASP A 554 0.43 -23.02 -5.88
CA ASP A 554 1.86 -22.80 -6.05
C ASP A 554 2.55 -24.11 -6.42
N LEU A 555 3.20 -24.13 -7.59
CA LEU A 555 4.11 -25.20 -7.98
C LEU A 555 5.54 -24.77 -7.64
N GLY A 556 6.10 -25.34 -6.58
CA GLY A 556 7.51 -25.21 -6.24
C GLY A 556 8.36 -26.14 -7.09
N ILE A 557 9.45 -25.62 -7.63
CA ILE A 557 10.47 -26.34 -8.39
C ILE A 557 11.80 -26.08 -7.70
N SER A 558 12.45 -27.14 -7.20
CA SER A 558 13.76 -27.04 -6.54
C SER A 558 14.82 -26.54 -7.51
N LEU A 559 15.61 -25.56 -7.06
CA LEU A 559 16.75 -25.03 -7.80
C LEU A 559 18.06 -25.74 -7.46
N GLU A 560 18.05 -26.73 -6.57
CA GLU A 560 19.27 -27.41 -6.09
C GLU A 560 20.05 -28.11 -7.19
N GLY A 561 19.40 -28.54 -8.29
CA GLY A 561 20.08 -29.14 -9.44
C GLY A 561 20.79 -28.14 -10.35
N LEU A 562 20.66 -26.84 -10.09
CA LEU A 562 21.14 -25.79 -10.99
C LEU A 562 22.58 -25.38 -10.70
N ALA A 563 23.41 -25.37 -11.74
CA ALA A 563 24.80 -24.92 -11.63
C ALA A 563 24.89 -23.42 -11.30
N GLU A 564 25.91 -23.01 -10.55
CA GLU A 564 26.13 -21.64 -10.08
C GLU A 564 26.13 -20.61 -11.24
N GLU A 565 26.71 -20.97 -12.39
CA GLU A 565 26.80 -20.13 -13.59
C GLU A 565 25.44 -19.73 -14.18
N TYR A 566 24.35 -20.42 -13.81
CA TYR A 566 23.00 -20.14 -14.29
C TYR A 566 22.20 -19.23 -13.35
N LEU A 567 22.66 -18.98 -12.12
CA LEU A 567 21.94 -18.16 -11.15
C LEU A 567 21.59 -16.75 -11.68
N PRO A 568 22.51 -16.01 -12.36
CA PRO A 568 22.18 -14.69 -12.91
C PRO A 568 21.13 -14.71 -14.04
N TYR A 569 20.89 -15.86 -14.67
CA TYR A 569 19.89 -15.99 -15.73
C TYR A 569 18.49 -16.32 -15.20
N LEU A 570 18.36 -16.64 -13.90
CA LEU A 570 17.11 -17.13 -13.31
C LEU A 570 15.95 -16.15 -13.44
N ASP A 571 16.18 -14.89 -13.12
CA ASP A 571 15.11 -13.88 -13.13
C ASP A 571 14.55 -13.70 -14.56
N LEU A 572 15.44 -13.62 -15.55
CA LEU A 572 15.07 -13.58 -16.98
C LEU A 572 14.40 -14.86 -17.48
N PHE A 573 14.84 -16.03 -16.99
CA PHE A 573 14.16 -17.29 -17.28
C PHE A 573 12.74 -17.25 -16.72
N THR A 574 12.56 -16.80 -15.48
CA THR A 574 11.21 -16.71 -14.90
C THR A 574 10.33 -15.70 -15.63
N ASP A 575 10.86 -14.54 -16.00
CA ASP A 575 10.16 -13.55 -16.81
C ASP A 575 9.75 -14.09 -18.18
N GLY A 576 10.63 -14.86 -18.82
CA GLY A 576 10.40 -15.49 -20.10
C GLY A 576 9.14 -16.35 -20.11
N LEU A 577 8.84 -17.08 -19.02
CA LEU A 577 7.67 -17.95 -18.91
C LEU A 577 6.34 -17.23 -19.17
N VAL A 578 6.26 -15.93 -18.88
CA VAL A 578 5.01 -15.15 -19.05
C VAL A 578 5.15 -13.97 -20.02
N LYS A 579 6.36 -13.66 -20.51
CA LYS A 579 6.63 -12.54 -21.43
C LYS A 579 7.06 -12.97 -22.84
N LEU A 580 7.33 -14.25 -23.05
CA LEU A 580 7.64 -14.85 -24.36
C LEU A 580 6.48 -15.68 -24.90
N GLY A 581 6.55 -16.02 -26.19
CA GLY A 581 5.61 -16.95 -26.81
C GLY A 581 5.96 -18.41 -26.51
N THR A 582 5.08 -19.31 -26.91
CA THR A 582 5.23 -20.76 -26.80
C THR A 582 5.20 -21.42 -28.18
N ASP A 583 5.27 -22.75 -28.25
CA ASP A 583 4.98 -23.48 -29.49
C ASP A 583 3.57 -23.26 -30.05
N ARG A 584 2.62 -22.87 -29.19
CA ARG A 584 1.19 -22.78 -29.54
C ARG A 584 0.76 -21.37 -29.90
N GLN A 585 1.38 -20.35 -29.32
CA GLN A 585 0.91 -18.98 -29.40
C GLN A 585 2.02 -17.96 -29.14
N ASP A 586 1.85 -16.74 -29.65
CA ASP A 586 2.73 -15.62 -29.32
C ASP A 586 2.48 -15.10 -27.88
N PHE A 587 3.35 -14.21 -27.41
CA PHE A 587 3.28 -13.68 -26.05
C PHE A 587 2.03 -12.83 -25.79
N VAL A 588 1.43 -12.22 -26.82
CA VAL A 588 0.22 -11.40 -26.69
C VAL A 588 -0.97 -12.31 -26.40
N LYS A 589 -1.13 -13.36 -27.21
CA LYS A 589 -2.18 -14.36 -27.02
C LYS A 589 -2.02 -15.14 -25.72
N LEU A 590 -0.79 -15.47 -25.33
CA LEU A 590 -0.54 -16.10 -24.02
C LEU A 590 -1.00 -15.18 -22.88
N SER A 591 -0.61 -13.90 -22.91
CA SER A 591 -1.02 -12.91 -21.90
C SER A 591 -2.54 -12.73 -21.85
N GLN A 592 -3.20 -12.65 -23.01
CA GLN A 592 -4.66 -12.61 -23.09
C GLN A 592 -5.31 -13.88 -22.53
N ARG A 593 -4.80 -15.07 -22.84
CA ARG A 593 -5.31 -16.34 -22.29
C ARG A 593 -5.16 -16.41 -20.78
N ILE A 594 -4.02 -15.98 -20.23
CA ILE A 594 -3.80 -15.87 -18.78
C ILE A 594 -4.87 -14.94 -18.17
N GLY A 595 -5.08 -13.75 -18.73
CA GLY A 595 -6.08 -12.80 -18.23
C GLY A 595 -7.53 -13.25 -18.39
N GLN A 596 -7.85 -14.04 -19.41
CA GLN A 596 -9.21 -14.55 -19.66
C GLN A 596 -9.58 -15.77 -18.83
N LYS A 597 -8.60 -16.60 -18.49
CA LYS A 597 -8.84 -17.92 -17.89
C LYS A 597 -8.37 -18.01 -16.43
N THR A 598 -7.65 -17.02 -15.92
CA THR A 598 -7.08 -17.08 -14.58
C THR A 598 -7.25 -15.73 -13.88
N GLY A 599 -6.95 -15.68 -12.59
CA GLY A 599 -6.75 -14.43 -11.85
C GLY A 599 -5.30 -13.93 -11.92
N GLY A 600 -4.48 -14.53 -12.78
CA GLY A 600 -3.05 -14.26 -12.92
C GLY A 600 -2.19 -15.48 -12.63
N ILE A 601 -1.10 -15.59 -13.39
CA ILE A 601 -0.01 -16.54 -13.17
C ILE A 601 1.27 -15.73 -13.06
N ARG A 602 2.03 -15.94 -11.98
CA ARG A 602 3.31 -15.27 -11.75
C ARG A 602 4.38 -16.27 -11.28
N PRO A 603 5.53 -16.31 -11.94
CA PRO A 603 6.73 -16.91 -11.38
C PRO A 603 7.27 -16.06 -10.20
N SER A 604 7.87 -16.70 -9.21
CA SER A 604 8.58 -16.04 -8.12
C SER A 604 9.72 -16.91 -7.61
N LEU A 605 10.90 -16.32 -7.47
CA LEU A 605 12.04 -16.96 -6.82
C LEU A 605 11.93 -16.81 -5.30
N TYR A 606 12.33 -17.84 -4.57
CA TYR A 606 12.38 -17.83 -3.12
C TYR A 606 13.68 -18.46 -2.62
N PHE A 607 14.39 -17.71 -1.79
CA PHE A 607 15.65 -18.10 -1.17
C PHE A 607 15.57 -17.85 0.33
N SER A 608 15.97 -18.81 1.15
CA SER A 608 16.04 -18.66 2.60
C SER A 608 17.05 -19.65 3.19
N GLU A 609 17.67 -19.30 4.32
CA GLU A 609 18.30 -20.31 5.17
C GLU A 609 17.23 -21.19 5.85
N VAL A 610 17.58 -22.44 6.18
CA VAL A 610 16.74 -23.33 6.99
C VAL A 610 17.10 -23.17 8.46
N ARG A 611 16.09 -23.00 9.31
CA ARG A 611 16.33 -22.83 10.76
C ARG A 611 17.04 -24.03 11.35
N ASN A 612 18.02 -23.74 12.21
CA ASN A 612 18.81 -24.74 12.93
C ASN A 612 19.53 -25.74 12.00
N SER A 613 19.91 -25.30 10.80
CA SER A 613 20.58 -26.10 9.78
C SER A 613 21.67 -25.28 9.08
N GLU A 614 22.63 -25.97 8.46
CA GLU A 614 23.61 -25.37 7.54
C GLU A 614 23.11 -25.35 6.08
N GLU A 615 21.87 -25.80 5.84
CA GLU A 615 21.24 -25.84 4.53
C GLU A 615 20.47 -24.56 4.20
N SER A 616 20.44 -24.23 2.91
CA SER A 616 19.65 -23.15 2.33
C SER A 616 18.61 -23.70 1.36
N LEU A 617 17.39 -23.13 1.36
CA LEU A 617 16.34 -23.42 0.40
C LEU A 617 16.43 -22.50 -0.80
N SER A 618 16.16 -23.06 -1.98
CA SER A 618 16.05 -22.32 -3.23
C SER A 618 14.97 -22.93 -4.11
N TYR A 619 13.89 -22.18 -4.34
CA TYR A 619 12.76 -22.60 -5.16
C TYR A 619 12.41 -21.55 -6.21
N LEU A 620 12.02 -22.04 -7.39
CA LEU A 620 11.14 -21.32 -8.29
C LEU A 620 9.70 -21.74 -7.98
N PHE A 621 8.85 -20.80 -7.57
CA PHE A 621 7.41 -21.02 -7.48
C PHE A 621 6.71 -20.46 -8.73
N VAL A 622 5.93 -21.28 -9.42
CA VAL A 622 4.93 -20.82 -10.39
C VAL A 622 3.60 -20.74 -9.69
N ARG A 623 3.16 -19.51 -9.43
CA ARG A 623 1.99 -19.21 -8.61
C ARG A 623 0.82 -18.83 -9.51
N GLY A 624 -0.27 -19.57 -9.42
CA GLY A 624 -1.49 -19.35 -10.19
C GLY A 624 -2.71 -19.24 -9.28
N LYS A 625 -3.71 -18.49 -9.74
CA LYS A 625 -5.02 -18.47 -9.10
C LYS A 625 -6.12 -18.52 -10.14
N SER A 626 -7.21 -19.25 -9.85
CA SER A 626 -8.34 -19.38 -10.78
C SER A 626 -9.63 -19.70 -10.02
N THR A 627 -10.77 -19.37 -10.64
CA THR A 627 -12.07 -19.90 -10.21
C THR A 627 -12.15 -21.39 -10.55
N MET A 628 -13.00 -22.11 -9.82
CA MET A 628 -13.16 -23.58 -10.00
C MET A 628 -13.37 -24.01 -11.45
N ASP A 629 -14.15 -23.28 -12.23
CA ASP A 629 -14.46 -23.61 -13.63
C ASP A 629 -13.24 -23.52 -14.56
N ASN A 630 -12.19 -22.78 -14.16
CA ASN A 630 -11.01 -22.55 -14.98
C ASN A 630 -9.74 -23.27 -14.48
N VAL A 631 -9.83 -24.12 -13.47
CA VAL A 631 -8.66 -24.84 -12.92
C VAL A 631 -7.92 -25.63 -14.00
N GLY A 632 -8.65 -26.32 -14.88
CA GLY A 632 -8.06 -27.07 -16.00
C GLY A 632 -7.25 -26.18 -16.96
N GLU A 633 -7.81 -25.04 -17.36
CA GLU A 633 -7.13 -24.07 -18.24
C GLU A 633 -5.89 -23.48 -17.57
N MET A 634 -5.96 -23.15 -16.28
CA MET A 634 -4.80 -22.65 -15.52
C MET A 634 -3.67 -23.68 -15.52
N LEU A 635 -3.97 -24.94 -15.23
CA LEU A 635 -2.97 -26.02 -15.22
C LEU A 635 -2.38 -26.25 -16.63
N GLU A 636 -3.20 -26.19 -17.68
CA GLU A 636 -2.72 -26.30 -19.06
C GLU A 636 -1.78 -25.15 -19.44
N ILE A 637 -2.08 -23.92 -19.03
CA ILE A 637 -1.21 -22.76 -19.25
C ILE A 637 0.11 -22.93 -18.49
N ILE A 638 0.07 -23.31 -17.20
CA ILE A 638 1.29 -23.53 -16.39
C ILE A 638 2.16 -24.63 -17.03
N GLN A 639 1.54 -25.71 -17.48
CA GLN A 639 2.24 -26.77 -18.21
C GLN A 639 2.88 -26.23 -19.50
N GLU A 640 2.12 -25.47 -20.30
CA GLU A 640 2.58 -24.89 -21.56
C GLU A 640 3.78 -23.97 -21.35
N ILE A 641 3.72 -23.03 -20.41
CA ILE A 641 4.82 -22.09 -20.17
C ILE A 641 6.08 -22.81 -19.67
N LEU A 642 5.93 -23.85 -18.84
CA LEU A 642 7.09 -24.59 -18.33
C LEU A 642 7.74 -25.47 -19.41
N THR A 643 6.94 -26.03 -20.32
CA THR A 643 7.45 -27.03 -21.29
C THR A 643 7.75 -26.44 -22.67
N GLN A 644 7.03 -25.40 -23.10
CA GLN A 644 6.98 -24.95 -24.50
C GLN A 644 7.39 -23.48 -24.71
N THR A 645 7.80 -22.75 -23.67
CA THR A 645 8.27 -21.36 -23.83
C THR A 645 9.44 -21.26 -24.81
N LYS A 646 9.40 -20.29 -25.72
CA LYS A 646 10.39 -20.08 -26.77
C LYS A 646 11.37 -18.96 -26.42
N TYR A 647 12.57 -19.36 -26.00
CA TYR A 647 13.70 -18.44 -25.77
C TYR A 647 14.47 -18.11 -27.05
N ASP A 648 14.09 -18.66 -28.20
CA ASP A 648 14.75 -18.49 -29.51
C ASP A 648 14.38 -17.18 -30.23
N ASN A 649 13.96 -16.15 -29.48
CA ASN A 649 13.61 -14.83 -30.00
C ASN A 649 14.56 -13.75 -29.44
N PRO A 650 15.67 -13.42 -30.15
CA PRO A 650 16.69 -12.49 -29.66
C PRO A 650 16.16 -11.08 -29.45
N GLU A 651 15.30 -10.58 -30.35
CA GLU A 651 14.75 -9.23 -30.25
C GLU A 651 13.86 -9.08 -29.01
N ARG A 652 12.96 -10.04 -28.78
CA ARG A 652 12.07 -10.00 -27.61
C ARG A 652 12.84 -10.21 -26.31
N LEU A 653 13.83 -11.11 -26.28
CA LEU A 653 14.65 -11.31 -25.08
C LEU A 653 15.48 -10.07 -24.77
N LYS A 654 16.08 -9.43 -25.78
CA LYS A 654 16.77 -8.15 -25.64
C LYS A 654 15.85 -7.08 -25.06
N GLN A 655 14.61 -6.99 -25.52
CA GLN A 655 13.61 -6.08 -24.95
C GLN A 655 13.35 -6.37 -23.47
N ILE A 656 13.14 -7.63 -23.08
CA ILE A 656 12.94 -8.04 -21.68
C ILE A 656 14.16 -7.67 -20.81
N ILE A 657 15.39 -7.85 -21.33
CA ILE A 657 16.62 -7.47 -20.62
C ILE A 657 16.68 -5.95 -20.41
N LEU A 658 16.36 -5.16 -21.45
CA LEU A 658 16.33 -3.70 -21.37
C LEU A 658 15.25 -3.21 -20.39
N GLU A 659 14.06 -3.81 -20.40
CA GLU A 659 12.99 -3.53 -19.46
C GLU A 659 13.42 -3.81 -18.02
N ASN A 660 14.03 -4.98 -17.74
CA ASN A 660 14.53 -5.32 -16.41
C ASN A 660 15.64 -4.37 -15.94
N LYS A 661 16.59 -4.05 -16.82
CA LYS A 661 17.64 -3.06 -16.53
C LYS A 661 17.03 -1.70 -16.16
N ALA A 662 16.13 -1.17 -16.99
CA ALA A 662 15.50 0.13 -16.76
C ALA A 662 14.64 0.15 -15.47
N ASN A 663 13.89 -0.91 -15.21
CA ASN A 663 13.11 -1.07 -13.99
C ASN A 663 14.01 -1.11 -12.75
N PHE A 664 15.12 -1.84 -12.80
CA PHE A 664 16.07 -1.87 -11.68
C PHE A 664 16.72 -0.49 -11.47
N GLU A 665 17.21 0.15 -12.53
CA GLU A 665 17.85 1.47 -12.47
C GLU A 665 16.91 2.54 -11.90
N SER A 666 15.64 2.55 -12.32
CA SER A 666 14.61 3.46 -11.78
C SER A 666 14.22 3.16 -10.33
N SER A 667 14.39 1.92 -9.87
CA SER A 667 14.09 1.51 -8.49
C SER A 667 15.19 1.88 -7.47
N LEU A 668 16.43 2.14 -7.93
CA LEU A 668 17.61 2.36 -7.07
C LEU A 668 17.40 3.50 -6.06
N ILE A 669 16.75 4.59 -6.47
CA ILE A 669 16.44 5.71 -5.59
C ILE A 669 15.23 5.38 -4.69
N PRO A 670 14.01 5.12 -5.21
CA PRO A 670 12.85 4.92 -4.35
C PRO A 670 12.97 3.72 -3.39
N MET A 671 13.82 2.73 -3.71
CA MET A 671 14.01 1.51 -2.92
C MET A 671 15.47 1.28 -2.46
N GLY A 672 16.31 2.31 -2.43
CA GLY A 672 17.75 2.18 -2.18
C GLY A 672 18.13 1.44 -0.88
N HIS A 673 17.37 1.64 0.20
CA HIS A 673 17.57 0.92 1.47
C HIS A 673 17.40 -0.61 1.34
N ARG A 674 16.48 -1.08 0.47
CA ARG A 674 16.29 -2.52 0.21
C ARG A 674 17.45 -3.08 -0.61
N VAL A 675 17.94 -2.30 -1.57
CA VAL A 675 19.11 -2.66 -2.38
C VAL A 675 20.35 -2.80 -1.47
N VAL A 676 20.56 -1.84 -0.57
CA VAL A 676 21.62 -1.90 0.44
C VAL A 676 21.44 -3.10 1.36
N ASN A 677 20.23 -3.36 1.86
CA ASN A 677 19.97 -4.52 2.72
C ASN A 677 20.27 -5.85 2.02
N GLN A 678 19.86 -5.99 0.74
CA GLN A 678 20.13 -7.18 -0.06
C GLN A 678 21.63 -7.37 -0.28
N ARG A 679 22.31 -6.31 -0.72
CA ARG A 679 23.76 -6.32 -0.96
C ARG A 679 24.53 -6.65 0.31
N LEU A 680 24.16 -6.05 1.43
CA LEU A 680 24.78 -6.29 2.72
C LEU A 680 24.54 -7.72 3.22
N SER A 681 23.32 -8.24 3.10
CA SER A 681 22.98 -9.61 3.51
C SER A 681 23.66 -10.66 2.63
N SER A 682 23.91 -10.36 1.35
CA SER A 682 24.67 -11.21 0.42
C SER A 682 26.09 -11.51 0.88
N LYS A 683 26.62 -10.68 1.79
CA LYS A 683 27.95 -10.82 2.41
C LYS A 683 27.92 -11.67 3.68
N GLN A 684 26.74 -12.11 4.11
CA GLN A 684 26.51 -12.70 5.44
C GLN A 684 25.95 -14.13 5.39
N ASN A 685 25.23 -14.52 4.33
CA ASN A 685 24.63 -15.84 4.21
C ASN A 685 24.43 -16.25 2.73
N ARG A 686 24.19 -17.55 2.50
CA ARG A 686 24.17 -18.16 1.17
C ARG A 686 22.90 -17.79 0.40
N SER A 687 21.75 -17.85 1.06
CA SER A 687 20.45 -17.54 0.42
C SER A 687 20.39 -16.10 -0.10
N ALA A 688 20.89 -15.14 0.66
CA ALA A 688 20.99 -13.74 0.24
C ALA A 688 22.03 -13.56 -0.88
N TRP A 689 23.13 -14.32 -0.87
CA TRP A 689 24.10 -14.29 -1.97
C TRP A 689 23.50 -14.77 -3.29
N VAL A 690 22.75 -15.87 -3.27
CA VAL A 690 22.04 -16.39 -4.44
C VAL A 690 21.02 -15.37 -4.94
N SER A 691 20.23 -14.81 -4.03
CA SER A 691 19.26 -13.76 -4.36
C SER A 691 19.90 -12.51 -4.95
N GLU A 692 21.10 -12.11 -4.48
CA GLU A 692 21.87 -10.98 -5.05
C GLU A 692 22.31 -11.26 -6.50
N GLN A 693 22.66 -12.52 -6.82
CA GLN A 693 23.04 -12.89 -8.19
C GLN A 693 21.89 -12.77 -9.17
N SER A 694 20.66 -13.08 -8.77
CA SER A 694 19.50 -13.06 -9.66
C SER A 694 18.67 -11.78 -9.60
N GLN A 695 18.65 -11.07 -8.46
CA GLN A 695 17.70 -9.99 -8.17
C GLN A 695 18.35 -8.76 -7.50
N GLY A 696 19.69 -8.72 -7.39
CA GLY A 696 20.43 -7.65 -6.72
C GLY A 696 21.22 -6.73 -7.63
N ILE A 697 22.14 -5.93 -7.07
CA ILE A 697 23.02 -5.05 -7.87
C ILE A 697 23.94 -5.87 -8.77
N SER A 698 24.40 -7.02 -8.30
CA SER A 698 25.14 -7.99 -9.14
C SER A 698 24.36 -8.35 -10.40
N GLN A 699 23.04 -8.50 -10.31
CA GLN A 699 22.19 -8.76 -11.47
C GLN A 699 22.19 -7.57 -12.44
N LEU A 700 22.07 -6.32 -11.96
CA LEU A 700 22.12 -5.14 -12.83
C LEU A 700 23.42 -5.10 -13.66
N PHE A 701 24.55 -5.39 -13.04
CA PHE A 701 25.83 -5.48 -13.75
C PHE A 701 25.85 -6.63 -14.76
N PHE A 702 25.29 -7.78 -14.39
CA PHE A 702 25.15 -8.91 -15.30
C PHE A 702 24.28 -8.58 -16.51
N LEU A 703 23.13 -7.92 -16.34
CA LEU A 703 22.23 -7.55 -17.44
C LEU A 703 22.93 -6.68 -18.50
N ARG A 704 23.82 -5.77 -18.07
CA ARG A 704 24.62 -4.93 -18.99
C ARG A 704 25.56 -5.77 -19.86
N ASN A 705 26.26 -6.73 -19.25
CA ASN A 705 27.13 -7.66 -19.98
C ASN A 705 26.32 -8.62 -20.86
N LEU A 706 25.15 -9.05 -20.40
CA LEU A 706 24.28 -9.96 -21.15
C LEU A 706 23.77 -9.31 -22.44
N LEU A 707 23.51 -8.00 -22.45
CA LEU A 707 23.13 -7.28 -23.67
C LEU A 707 24.19 -7.43 -24.77
N GLU A 708 25.48 -7.32 -24.42
CA GLU A 708 26.57 -7.55 -25.37
C GLU A 708 26.64 -9.00 -25.83
N MET A 709 26.38 -9.96 -24.93
CA MET A 709 26.36 -11.38 -25.28
C MET A 709 25.20 -11.75 -26.21
N VAL A 710 24.02 -11.14 -26.05
CA VAL A 710 22.88 -11.35 -26.94
C VAL A 710 23.19 -10.90 -28.36
N GLU A 711 23.96 -9.81 -28.52
CA GLU A 711 24.36 -9.30 -29.83
C GLU A 711 25.49 -10.12 -30.47
N ASN A 712 26.44 -10.61 -29.67
CA ASN A 712 27.67 -11.21 -30.17
C ASN A 712 27.73 -12.75 -30.12
N ASP A 713 26.94 -13.40 -29.25
CA ASP A 713 26.99 -14.85 -29.00
C ASP A 713 25.60 -15.41 -28.60
N TRP A 714 24.61 -15.19 -29.47
CA TRP A 714 23.22 -15.61 -29.25
C TRP A 714 23.06 -17.12 -28.99
N ASP A 715 23.77 -17.97 -29.74
CA ASP A 715 23.67 -19.43 -29.63
C ASP A 715 24.04 -19.91 -28.22
N LYS A 716 25.02 -19.27 -27.59
CA LYS A 716 25.41 -19.55 -26.21
C LYS A 716 24.31 -19.14 -25.23
N VAL A 717 23.75 -17.93 -25.38
CA VAL A 717 22.67 -17.43 -24.53
C VAL A 717 21.45 -18.35 -24.60
N LEU A 718 21.00 -18.69 -25.81
CA LEU A 718 19.89 -19.61 -26.02
C LEU A 718 20.14 -20.97 -25.36
N LYS A 719 21.35 -21.53 -25.53
CA LYS A 719 21.72 -22.81 -24.92
C LYS A 719 21.66 -22.80 -23.39
N ILE A 720 21.97 -21.67 -22.76
CA ILE A 720 21.86 -21.50 -21.30
C ILE A 720 20.40 -21.63 -20.87
N PHE A 721 19.46 -20.88 -21.47
CA PHE A 721 18.04 -20.99 -21.13
C PHE A 721 17.47 -22.39 -21.38
N GLU A 722 17.89 -23.06 -22.46
CA GLU A 722 17.50 -24.46 -22.71
C GLU A 722 18.06 -25.44 -21.67
N ASN A 723 19.28 -25.22 -21.19
CA ASN A 723 19.86 -26.02 -20.13
C ASN A 723 19.15 -25.79 -18.80
N ILE A 724 18.85 -24.53 -18.45
CA ILE A 724 18.06 -24.19 -17.25
C ILE A 724 16.72 -24.93 -17.29
N ARG A 725 15.98 -24.86 -18.40
CA ARG A 725 14.72 -25.58 -18.59
C ARG A 725 14.89 -27.09 -18.38
N LYS A 726 15.87 -27.70 -19.05
CA LYS A 726 16.12 -29.15 -18.95
C LYS A 726 16.47 -29.60 -17.54
N THR A 727 17.15 -28.77 -16.76
CA THR A 727 17.52 -29.07 -15.38
C THR A 727 16.33 -28.91 -14.43
N LEU A 728 15.58 -27.81 -14.56
CA LEU A 728 14.54 -27.44 -13.60
C LEU A 728 13.22 -28.18 -13.81
N ILE A 729 12.82 -28.45 -15.06
CA ILE A 729 11.53 -29.08 -15.34
C ILE A 729 11.63 -30.58 -15.08
N ASN A 730 11.50 -30.96 -13.81
CA ASN A 730 11.64 -32.31 -13.29
C ASN A 730 10.64 -32.56 -12.15
N LYS A 731 9.77 -33.57 -12.30
CA LYS A 731 8.77 -33.96 -11.30
C LYS A 731 9.39 -34.28 -9.93
N ASN A 732 10.58 -34.87 -9.90
CA ASN A 732 11.24 -35.26 -8.65
C ASN A 732 11.65 -34.06 -7.78
N GLY A 733 11.71 -32.86 -8.35
CA GLY A 733 12.01 -31.61 -7.63
C GLY A 733 10.79 -30.75 -7.37
N MET A 734 9.58 -31.27 -7.61
CA MET A 734 8.33 -30.52 -7.50
C MET A 734 7.68 -30.65 -6.12
N LEU A 735 7.08 -29.55 -5.68
CA LEU A 735 6.22 -29.43 -4.51
C LEU A 735 4.93 -28.72 -4.92
N LEU A 736 3.77 -29.22 -4.49
CA LEU A 736 2.52 -28.48 -4.66
C LEU A 736 2.09 -27.86 -3.34
N ASN A 737 1.65 -26.61 -3.41
CA ASN A 737 0.94 -25.93 -2.34
C ASN A 737 -0.46 -25.56 -2.83
N ILE A 738 -1.48 -25.98 -2.08
CA ILE A 738 -2.88 -25.82 -2.46
C ILE A 738 -3.63 -25.18 -1.31
N THR A 739 -4.18 -23.99 -1.54
CA THR A 739 -5.13 -23.37 -0.60
C THR A 739 -6.51 -23.37 -1.23
N LEU A 740 -7.40 -24.20 -0.66
CA LEU A 740 -8.75 -24.43 -1.15
C LEU A 740 -9.53 -25.22 -0.10
N ASP A 741 -10.81 -24.92 0.09
CA ASP A 741 -11.66 -25.69 0.99
C ASP A 741 -11.74 -27.17 0.58
N GLN A 742 -11.87 -28.07 1.56
CA GLN A 742 -11.82 -29.52 1.34
C GLN A 742 -12.80 -30.01 0.27
N LYS A 743 -14.02 -29.46 0.25
CA LYS A 743 -15.06 -29.83 -0.72
C LYS A 743 -14.61 -29.56 -2.14
N ASN A 744 -13.99 -28.40 -2.39
CA ASN A 744 -13.48 -28.03 -3.70
C ASN A 744 -12.15 -28.75 -4.03
N TRP A 745 -11.31 -29.04 -3.02
CA TRP A 745 -10.08 -29.82 -3.18
C TRP A 745 -10.34 -31.22 -3.76
N ASP A 746 -11.35 -31.92 -3.23
CA ASP A 746 -11.73 -33.26 -3.70
C ASP A 746 -12.08 -33.30 -5.20
N LEU A 747 -12.60 -32.19 -5.74
CA LEU A 747 -12.97 -32.06 -7.15
C LEU A 747 -11.75 -31.84 -8.07
N VAL A 748 -10.73 -31.12 -7.60
CA VAL A 748 -9.56 -30.73 -8.43
C VAL A 748 -8.38 -31.69 -8.29
N LYS A 749 -8.32 -32.47 -7.21
CA LYS A 749 -7.25 -33.45 -6.96
C LYS A 749 -6.96 -34.39 -8.15
N PRO A 750 -7.97 -34.92 -8.88
CA PRO A 750 -7.69 -35.73 -10.08
C PRO A 750 -7.00 -34.95 -11.21
N ALA A 751 -7.35 -33.68 -11.40
CA ALA A 751 -6.70 -32.83 -12.41
C ALA A 751 -5.24 -32.55 -12.05
N MET A 752 -4.93 -32.35 -10.75
CA MET A 752 -3.55 -32.18 -10.26
C MET A 752 -2.69 -33.41 -10.53
N LYS A 753 -3.26 -34.62 -10.35
CA LYS A 753 -2.56 -35.86 -10.68
C LYS A 753 -2.18 -35.93 -12.15
N ASN A 754 -3.13 -35.67 -13.04
CA ASN A 754 -2.89 -35.68 -14.48
C ASN A 754 -1.85 -34.63 -14.88
N PHE A 755 -1.91 -33.44 -14.29
CA PHE A 755 -0.94 -32.37 -14.51
C PHE A 755 0.49 -32.79 -14.14
N LEU A 756 0.68 -33.42 -12.97
CA LEU A 756 2.00 -33.87 -12.52
C LEU A 756 2.59 -35.00 -13.36
N GLU A 757 1.77 -35.86 -13.98
CA GLU A 757 2.23 -36.98 -14.81
C GLU A 757 2.85 -36.54 -16.14
N ILE A 758 2.70 -35.27 -16.53
CA ILE A 758 3.22 -34.74 -17.80
C ILE A 758 4.69 -34.37 -17.70
N PHE A 759 5.19 -34.06 -16.51
CA PHE A 759 6.57 -33.64 -16.32
C PHE A 759 7.51 -34.86 -16.28
N PRO A 760 8.71 -34.76 -16.90
CA PRO A 760 9.68 -35.84 -16.86
C PRO A 760 10.17 -36.06 -15.43
N SER A 761 10.62 -37.28 -15.13
CA SER A 761 11.18 -37.66 -13.83
C SER A 761 12.59 -38.20 -14.02
N PHE A 762 13.56 -37.58 -13.35
CA PHE A 762 14.97 -38.00 -13.35
C PHE A 762 15.64 -37.61 -12.04
N ASP A 763 16.78 -38.23 -11.72
CA ASP A 763 17.51 -37.94 -10.47
C ASP A 763 18.07 -36.51 -10.47
N ILE A 764 17.99 -35.84 -9.31
CA ILE A 764 18.52 -34.48 -9.12
C ILE A 764 19.89 -34.59 -8.45
N GLU A 765 20.94 -34.21 -9.18
CA GLU A 765 22.27 -34.05 -8.60
C GLU A 765 22.40 -32.65 -7.99
N LYS A 766 22.38 -32.58 -6.65
CA LYS A 766 22.51 -31.33 -5.89
C LYS A 766 23.85 -30.65 -6.20
N GLN A 767 23.77 -29.41 -6.67
CA GLN A 767 24.92 -28.57 -7.00
C GLN A 767 25.41 -27.83 -5.75
N SER A 768 26.73 -27.68 -5.67
CA SER A 768 27.37 -26.85 -4.66
C SER A 768 27.56 -25.44 -5.21
N TRP A 769 27.07 -24.45 -4.47
CA TRP A 769 27.31 -23.02 -4.76
C TRP A 769 28.28 -22.45 -3.72
N LYS A 770 28.80 -21.27 -4.03
CA LYS A 770 29.73 -20.51 -3.19
C LYS A 770 29.31 -20.44 -1.71
N THR A 771 30.31 -20.64 -0.85
CA THR A 771 30.19 -20.59 0.63
C THR A 771 31.05 -19.50 1.28
N GLU A 772 31.83 -18.76 0.50
CA GLU A 772 32.68 -17.67 0.96
C GLU A 772 32.24 -16.33 0.34
N PHE A 773 31.99 -15.32 1.17
CA PHE A 773 31.42 -14.04 0.73
C PHE A 773 32.43 -12.89 0.88
N GLU A 774 32.32 -11.87 0.02
CA GLU A 774 33.14 -10.66 0.11
C GLU A 774 32.70 -9.85 1.33
N THR A 775 33.62 -9.54 2.25
CA THR A 775 33.29 -8.80 3.50
C THR A 775 33.75 -7.35 3.48
N GLU A 776 34.30 -6.89 2.37
CA GLU A 776 34.82 -5.53 2.25
C GLU A 776 33.68 -4.50 2.28
N PRO A 777 33.86 -3.36 2.96
CA PRO A 777 32.93 -2.24 2.91
C PRO A 777 32.81 -1.69 1.48
N GLU A 778 31.60 -1.32 1.06
CA GLU A 778 31.33 -0.85 -0.31
C GLU A 778 30.59 0.49 -0.33
N GLY A 779 31.02 1.38 -1.21
CA GLY A 779 30.29 2.58 -1.62
C GLY A 779 29.79 2.43 -3.06
N LEU A 780 28.48 2.37 -3.25
CA LEU A 780 27.80 2.20 -4.52
C LEU A 780 27.35 3.57 -5.02
N SER A 781 28.03 4.14 -6.01
CA SER A 781 27.73 5.52 -6.45
C SER A 781 26.62 5.58 -7.50
N ILE A 782 25.68 6.50 -7.26
CA ILE A 782 24.55 6.86 -8.14
C ILE A 782 24.37 8.38 -8.15
N PRO A 783 23.77 8.98 -9.19
CA PRO A 783 23.42 10.40 -9.19
C PRO A 783 22.20 10.64 -8.29
N ALA A 784 22.43 10.74 -6.98
CA ALA A 784 21.40 10.98 -5.97
C ALA A 784 21.80 12.12 -5.02
N GLN A 785 20.81 12.82 -4.46
CA GLN A 785 21.00 13.87 -3.46
C GLN A 785 20.93 13.35 -2.02
N VAL A 786 20.61 12.06 -1.85
CA VAL A 786 20.42 11.39 -0.57
C VAL A 786 21.10 10.02 -0.61
N ASN A 787 21.45 9.52 0.57
CA ASN A 787 22.14 8.26 0.79
C ASN A 787 21.19 7.19 1.35
N TYR A 788 21.65 5.95 1.26
CA TYR A 788 21.08 4.77 1.91
C TYR A 788 22.25 4.06 2.60
N VAL A 789 22.29 4.12 3.92
CA VAL A 789 23.46 3.70 4.71
C VAL A 789 23.11 2.41 5.45
N GLY A 790 23.86 1.34 5.17
CA GLY A 790 23.70 0.04 5.82
C GLY A 790 24.93 -0.40 6.60
N LYS A 791 24.72 -0.94 7.80
CA LYS A 791 25.77 -1.61 8.60
C LYS A 791 25.21 -2.86 9.25
N GLY A 792 25.88 -4.00 9.14
CA GLY A 792 25.31 -5.26 9.62
C GLY A 792 26.27 -6.42 9.73
N LEU A 793 25.81 -7.48 10.42
CA LEU A 793 26.58 -8.67 10.74
C LEU A 793 25.64 -9.88 10.89
N ASN A 794 26.13 -11.08 10.57
CA ASN A 794 25.45 -12.31 10.96
C ASN A 794 25.68 -12.57 12.47
N LEU A 795 24.63 -12.45 13.28
CA LEU A 795 24.73 -12.61 14.73
C LEU A 795 24.90 -14.08 15.15
N PHE A 796 24.34 -15.04 14.41
CA PHE A 796 24.43 -16.46 14.73
C PHE A 796 25.87 -16.97 14.64
N THR A 797 26.62 -16.56 13.61
CA THR A 797 28.05 -16.88 13.49
C THR A 797 28.91 -16.23 14.57
N HIS A 798 28.33 -15.31 15.34
CA HIS A 798 28.97 -14.61 16.45
C HIS A 798 28.39 -15.00 17.83
N GLY A 799 27.71 -16.14 17.90
CA GLY A 799 27.25 -16.78 19.14
C GLY A 799 25.94 -16.24 19.70
N TYR A 800 25.14 -15.51 18.90
CA TYR A 800 23.77 -15.19 19.27
C TYR A 800 22.89 -16.41 19.01
N GLU A 801 22.08 -16.78 20.00
CA GLU A 801 21.01 -17.76 19.83
C GLU A 801 19.68 -17.01 19.70
N LEU A 802 18.83 -17.43 18.76
CA LEU A 802 17.55 -16.77 18.52
C LEU A 802 16.69 -16.77 19.80
N LYS A 803 16.37 -15.58 20.31
CA LYS A 803 15.44 -15.35 21.42
C LYS A 803 14.33 -14.39 21.04
N GLY A 804 13.09 -14.63 21.45
CA GLY A 804 11.93 -13.75 21.23
C GLY A 804 12.15 -12.28 21.58
N SER A 805 12.90 -12.01 22.65
CA SER A 805 13.20 -10.66 23.14
C SER A 805 13.85 -9.74 22.09
N ASN A 806 14.56 -10.28 21.09
CA ASN A 806 15.13 -9.44 20.03
C ASN A 806 14.06 -8.70 19.22
N ALA A 807 12.88 -9.30 19.01
CA ALA A 807 11.82 -8.64 18.26
C ALA A 807 11.32 -7.39 19.01
N VAL A 808 11.16 -7.51 20.33
CA VAL A 808 10.77 -6.40 21.23
C VAL A 808 11.83 -5.31 21.23
N ILE A 809 13.11 -5.68 21.36
CA ILE A 809 14.22 -4.72 21.38
C ILE A 809 14.35 -3.99 20.05
N ARG A 810 14.20 -4.70 18.92
CA ARG A 810 14.24 -4.09 17.58
C ARG A 810 13.06 -3.15 17.34
N LYS A 811 11.84 -3.55 17.75
CA LYS A 811 10.66 -2.68 17.70
C LYS A 811 10.93 -1.39 18.48
N TYR A 812 11.41 -1.52 19.72
CA TYR A 812 11.76 -0.39 20.57
C TYR A 812 12.82 0.51 19.93
N LEU A 813 13.92 -0.04 19.42
CA LEU A 813 14.97 0.72 18.73
C LEU A 813 14.42 1.47 17.51
N GLY A 814 13.54 0.83 16.73
CA GLY A 814 12.92 1.44 15.56
C GLY A 814 12.03 2.63 15.92
N THR A 815 11.20 2.50 16.96
CA THR A 815 10.23 3.53 17.37
C THR A 815 10.80 4.61 18.30
N THR A 816 12.04 4.43 18.79
CA THR A 816 12.70 5.39 19.68
C THR A 816 14.02 5.88 19.08
N TYR A 817 15.11 5.14 19.30
CA TYR A 817 16.46 5.58 18.99
C TYR A 817 16.67 5.89 17.49
N MET A 818 16.24 5.00 16.60
CA MET A 818 16.41 5.20 15.14
C MET A 818 15.55 6.36 14.65
N TRP A 819 14.31 6.45 15.15
CA TRP A 819 13.43 7.57 14.86
C TRP A 819 14.05 8.90 15.29
N GLU A 820 14.54 8.98 16.52
CA GLU A 820 15.11 10.21 17.06
C GLU A 820 16.44 10.59 16.41
N LYS A 821 17.41 9.65 16.37
CA LYS A 821 18.79 9.95 15.97
C LYS A 821 18.97 10.04 14.46
N VAL A 822 18.33 9.14 13.71
CA VAL A 822 18.52 9.06 12.25
C VAL A 822 17.51 9.96 11.53
N ARG A 823 16.24 9.97 11.96
CA ARG A 823 15.18 10.76 11.30
C ARG A 823 15.04 12.18 11.86
N VAL A 824 14.71 12.34 13.15
CA VAL A 824 14.40 13.67 13.72
C VAL A 824 15.64 14.57 13.77
N GLN A 825 16.73 14.08 14.35
CA GLN A 825 17.97 14.83 14.50
C GLN A 825 18.84 14.76 13.23
N GLY A 826 18.89 13.59 12.58
CA GLY A 826 19.70 13.36 11.38
C GLY A 826 19.06 13.88 10.08
N GLY A 827 17.75 14.11 10.03
CA GLY A 827 17.06 14.59 8.83
C GLY A 827 16.81 13.53 7.75
N ALA A 828 17.08 12.25 8.02
CA ALA A 828 16.70 11.17 7.10
C ALA A 828 15.18 10.96 7.09
N TYR A 829 14.62 10.44 5.99
CA TYR A 829 13.19 10.09 5.98
C TYR A 829 12.87 8.91 6.92
N GLY A 830 13.82 7.98 7.11
CA GLY A 830 13.65 6.88 8.05
C GLY A 830 14.94 6.16 8.42
N GLY A 831 14.97 5.59 9.62
CA GLY A 831 15.98 4.66 10.10
C GLY A 831 15.30 3.38 10.59
N MET A 832 15.92 2.22 10.37
CA MET A 832 15.31 0.93 10.68
C MET A 832 16.33 -0.14 11.07
N VAL A 833 15.84 -1.17 11.75
CA VAL A 833 16.61 -2.35 12.15
C VAL A 833 15.97 -3.59 11.54
N SER A 834 16.73 -4.31 10.73
CA SER A 834 16.34 -5.57 10.09
C SER A 834 17.04 -6.74 10.76
N PHE A 835 16.30 -7.84 10.97
CA PHE A 835 16.89 -9.10 11.42
C PHE A 835 16.12 -10.26 10.81
N ASP A 836 16.84 -11.12 10.11
CA ASP A 836 16.32 -12.36 9.57
C ASP A 836 16.58 -13.51 10.56
N ALA A 837 15.50 -14.02 11.14
CA ALA A 837 15.55 -15.09 12.15
C ALA A 837 15.98 -16.45 11.57
N ASN A 838 15.96 -16.63 10.24
CA ASN A 838 16.42 -17.88 9.62
C ASN A 838 17.94 -17.87 9.41
N SER A 839 18.51 -16.74 8.97
CA SER A 839 19.94 -16.62 8.67
C SER A 839 20.79 -16.03 9.79
N GLY A 840 20.19 -15.27 10.71
CA GLY A 840 20.89 -14.49 11.73
C GLY A 840 21.42 -13.16 11.24
N SER A 841 21.14 -12.78 9.98
CA SER A 841 21.55 -11.49 9.40
C SER A 841 20.86 -10.33 10.09
N PHE A 842 21.65 -9.47 10.73
CA PHE A 842 21.21 -8.24 11.38
C PHE A 842 21.77 -7.02 10.67
N ASN A 843 20.91 -6.08 10.27
CA ASN A 843 21.30 -4.87 9.54
C ASN A 843 20.61 -3.62 10.09
N TYR A 844 21.39 -2.57 10.34
CA TYR A 844 20.90 -1.19 10.42
C TYR A 844 20.77 -0.61 9.01
N LEU A 845 19.73 0.17 8.75
CA LEU A 845 19.47 0.80 7.45
C LEU A 845 18.89 2.21 7.61
N SER A 846 19.27 3.11 6.72
CA SER A 846 18.63 4.43 6.58
C SER A 846 18.01 4.61 5.18
N TYR A 847 17.03 5.49 5.10
CA TYR A 847 16.28 5.76 3.88
C TYR A 847 16.19 7.26 3.60
N ARG A 848 16.65 7.65 2.40
CA ARG A 848 16.74 9.05 1.94
C ARG A 848 17.44 9.91 3.00
N ASP A 849 18.66 9.48 3.33
CA ASP A 849 19.46 10.03 4.41
C ASP A 849 20.42 11.10 3.88
N PRO A 850 20.39 12.34 4.38
CA PRO A 850 21.34 13.35 3.95
C PRO A 850 22.78 13.06 4.45
N ASN A 851 22.95 12.17 5.42
CA ASN A 851 24.24 11.87 6.04
C ASN A 851 24.80 10.51 5.58
N LEU A 852 26.06 10.27 5.94
CA LEU A 852 26.72 8.97 5.80
C LEU A 852 27.45 8.60 7.10
N ASN A 853 28.55 9.30 7.42
CA ASN A 853 29.36 9.00 8.60
C ASN A 853 28.59 9.22 9.92
N GLY A 854 27.83 10.31 10.03
CA GLY A 854 26.99 10.57 11.20
C GLY A 854 25.95 9.47 11.46
N THR A 855 25.40 8.87 10.39
CA THR A 855 24.49 7.73 10.50
C THR A 855 25.21 6.46 10.99
N LEU A 856 26.43 6.20 10.50
CA LEU A 856 27.26 5.11 11.02
C LEU A 856 27.60 5.30 12.50
N ASP A 857 27.90 6.52 12.93
CA ASP A 857 28.14 6.84 14.34
C ASP A 857 26.89 6.62 15.20
N ASN A 858 25.72 6.99 14.69
CA ASN A 858 24.45 6.69 15.35
C ASN A 858 24.24 5.18 15.53
N TYR A 859 24.54 4.37 14.51
CA TYR A 859 24.48 2.90 14.63
C TYR A 859 25.45 2.36 15.68
N ASP A 860 26.66 2.91 15.74
CA ASP A 860 27.70 2.51 16.69
C ASP A 860 27.40 2.99 18.12
N GLY A 861 26.48 3.93 18.30
CA GLY A 861 25.97 4.38 19.61
C GLY A 861 24.92 3.45 20.22
N VAL A 862 24.27 2.59 19.43
CA VAL A 862 23.16 1.72 19.89
C VAL A 862 23.54 0.82 21.07
N PRO A 863 24.70 0.14 21.10
CA PRO A 863 25.07 -0.72 22.23
C PRO A 863 25.11 0.05 23.56
N ASN A 864 25.66 1.27 23.56
CA ASN A 864 25.73 2.09 24.78
C ASN A 864 24.34 2.57 25.20
N PHE A 865 23.52 3.00 24.24
CA PHE A 865 22.13 3.37 24.51
C PHE A 865 21.38 2.24 25.23
N LEU A 866 21.49 0.99 24.74
CA LEU A 866 20.83 -0.15 25.37
C LEU A 866 21.37 -0.48 26.77
N ARG A 867 22.68 -0.29 27.03
CA ARG A 867 23.28 -0.52 28.36
C ARG A 867 22.83 0.50 29.40
N GLU A 868 22.62 1.74 28.97
CA GLU A 868 22.23 2.85 29.84
C GLU A 868 20.70 2.98 30.00
N LEU A 869 19.94 2.23 29.18
CA LEU A 869 18.50 2.30 29.14
C LEU A 869 17.85 1.87 30.47
N GLN A 870 17.05 2.76 31.04
CA GLN A 870 16.12 2.46 32.14
C GLN A 870 14.69 2.43 31.60
N ILE A 871 14.31 1.32 30.97
CA ILE A 871 12.97 1.16 30.41
C ILE A 871 11.93 1.04 31.51
N SER A 872 10.83 1.80 31.41
CA SER A 872 9.70 1.69 32.33
C SER A 872 8.89 0.43 32.02
N GLU A 873 8.17 -0.09 33.03
CA GLU A 873 7.29 -1.26 32.83
C GLU A 873 6.21 -1.00 31.77
N ASN A 874 5.71 0.24 31.69
CA ASN A 874 4.73 0.66 30.70
C ASN A 874 5.31 0.61 29.27
N GLU A 875 6.48 1.19 29.05
CA GLU A 875 7.13 1.20 27.73
C GLU A 875 7.57 -0.20 27.28
N LEU A 876 8.00 -1.04 28.21
CA LEU A 876 8.27 -2.45 27.94
C LEU A 876 6.99 -3.18 27.50
N THR A 877 5.89 -2.98 28.23
CA THR A 877 4.59 -3.60 27.92
C THR A 877 4.09 -3.17 26.53
N LYS A 878 4.12 -1.87 26.21
CA LYS A 878 3.77 -1.36 24.87
C LYS A 878 4.64 -1.99 23.77
N SER A 879 5.95 -2.07 24.00
CA SER A 879 6.88 -2.69 23.04
C SER A 879 6.56 -4.16 22.80
N ILE A 880 6.18 -4.91 23.84
CA ILE A 880 5.75 -6.31 23.73
C ILE A 880 4.44 -6.39 22.95
N ILE A 881 3.44 -5.57 23.29
CA ILE A 881 2.14 -5.55 22.59
C ILE A 881 2.34 -5.24 21.10
N GLY A 882 3.06 -4.17 20.76
CA GLY A 882 3.34 -3.82 19.37
C GLY A 882 4.12 -4.90 18.61
N THR A 883 4.98 -5.66 19.30
CA THR A 883 5.68 -6.80 18.70
C THR A 883 4.74 -7.98 18.44
N ILE A 884 3.80 -8.25 19.35
CA ILE A 884 2.74 -9.25 19.14
C ILE A 884 1.82 -8.82 18.00
N GLY A 885 1.51 -7.53 17.89
CA GLY A 885 0.74 -6.95 16.78
C GLY A 885 1.39 -7.23 15.42
N ASP A 886 2.70 -6.98 15.30
CA ASP A 886 3.47 -7.29 14.09
C ASP A 886 3.50 -8.81 13.80
N LEU A 887 3.61 -9.64 14.84
CA LEU A 887 3.65 -11.10 14.72
C LEU A 887 2.30 -11.71 14.26
N ASP A 888 1.20 -11.15 14.75
CA ASP A 888 -0.16 -11.63 14.54
C ASP A 888 -0.85 -10.92 13.37
N GLY A 889 -0.13 -10.15 12.55
CA GLY A 889 -0.67 -9.43 11.40
C GLY A 889 -1.62 -10.29 10.55
N HIS A 890 -2.78 -9.71 10.19
CA HIS A 890 -3.85 -10.44 9.52
C HIS A 890 -3.43 -10.92 8.14
N LEU A 891 -3.77 -12.17 7.81
CA LEU A 891 -3.48 -12.79 6.53
C LEU A 891 -4.77 -13.26 5.85
N LEU A 892 -4.92 -12.91 4.58
CA LEU A 892 -5.96 -13.48 3.71
C LEU A 892 -5.66 -14.94 3.35
N PRO A 893 -6.65 -15.71 2.84
CA PRO A 893 -6.48 -17.14 2.60
C PRO A 893 -5.23 -17.52 1.80
N ASP A 894 -4.96 -16.82 0.70
CA ASP A 894 -3.77 -17.07 -0.14
C ASP A 894 -2.46 -16.84 0.61
N ALA A 895 -2.41 -15.76 1.40
CA ALA A 895 -1.27 -15.45 2.24
C ALA A 895 -1.10 -16.47 3.39
N LYS A 896 -2.21 -16.95 3.99
CA LYS A 896 -2.18 -18.00 5.03
C LYS A 896 -1.51 -19.26 4.49
N GLY A 897 -1.98 -19.79 3.36
CA GLY A 897 -1.39 -21.00 2.76
C GLY A 897 0.06 -20.81 2.33
N TYR A 898 0.39 -19.68 1.67
CA TYR A 898 1.77 -19.41 1.26
C TYR A 898 2.73 -19.28 2.45
N VAL A 899 2.37 -18.52 3.48
CA VAL A 899 3.19 -18.37 4.70
C VAL A 899 3.33 -19.70 5.44
N SER A 900 2.27 -20.51 5.49
CA SER A 900 2.32 -21.85 6.09
C SER A 900 3.29 -22.77 5.35
N MET A 901 3.28 -22.77 4.01
CA MET A 901 4.28 -23.50 3.22
C MET A 901 5.69 -23.01 3.52
N LEU A 902 5.94 -21.70 3.55
CA LEU A 902 7.28 -21.18 3.83
C LEU A 902 7.77 -21.58 5.22
N ARG A 903 6.90 -21.54 6.23
CA ARG A 903 7.20 -22.01 7.60
C ARG A 903 7.56 -23.49 7.61
N TYR A 904 6.78 -24.30 6.89
CA TYR A 904 7.04 -25.73 6.74
C TYR A 904 8.42 -25.99 6.10
N LEU A 905 8.72 -25.33 4.98
CA LEU A 905 9.98 -25.54 4.25
C LEU A 905 11.20 -25.07 5.06
N THR A 906 11.09 -23.95 5.79
CA THR A 906 12.18 -23.37 6.58
C THR A 906 12.38 -24.02 7.95
N ASN A 907 11.67 -25.11 8.24
CA ASN A 907 11.68 -25.79 9.54
C ASN A 907 11.32 -24.85 10.71
N ASN A 908 10.35 -23.96 10.48
CA ASN A 908 9.80 -23.07 11.49
C ASN A 908 8.53 -23.69 12.09
N SER A 909 8.73 -24.67 12.99
CA SER A 909 7.66 -25.47 13.56
C SER A 909 6.70 -24.66 14.45
N GLU A 910 5.50 -25.19 14.69
CA GLU A 910 4.56 -24.56 15.63
C GLU A 910 5.16 -24.45 17.05
N ASP A 911 5.96 -25.43 17.48
CA ASP A 911 6.65 -25.41 18.78
C ASP A 911 7.71 -24.31 18.84
N ASP A 912 8.53 -24.14 17.79
CA ASP A 912 9.52 -23.05 17.72
C ASP A 912 8.84 -21.68 17.73
N ARG A 913 7.75 -21.52 16.97
CA ARG A 913 6.96 -20.29 16.96
C ARG A 913 6.36 -20.03 18.34
N GLN A 914 5.84 -21.05 19.01
CA GLN A 914 5.25 -20.93 20.33
C GLN A 914 6.29 -20.53 21.38
N LYS A 915 7.46 -21.16 21.36
CA LYS A 915 8.60 -20.77 22.20
C LYS A 915 9.00 -19.32 21.95
N TYR A 916 9.13 -18.92 20.68
CA TYR A 916 9.49 -17.54 20.32
C TYR A 916 8.46 -16.53 20.83
N ARG A 917 7.16 -16.84 20.75
CA ARG A 917 6.08 -16.01 21.31
C ARG A 917 6.18 -15.90 22.83
N GLU A 918 6.41 -17.02 23.51
CA GLU A 918 6.58 -17.03 24.97
C GLU A 918 7.78 -16.19 25.40
N GLU A 919 8.89 -16.24 24.66
CA GLU A 919 10.05 -15.40 24.91
C GLU A 919 9.75 -13.91 24.66
N ILE A 920 8.98 -13.56 23.63
CA ILE A 920 8.49 -12.17 23.40
C ILE A 920 7.69 -11.70 24.62
N LEU A 921 6.68 -12.48 25.04
CA LEU A 921 5.77 -12.12 26.13
C LEU A 921 6.47 -12.03 27.50
N ASN A 922 7.63 -12.67 27.65
CA ASN A 922 8.41 -12.68 28.89
C ASN A 922 9.67 -11.80 28.84
N THR A 923 9.79 -10.92 27.84
CA THR A 923 10.93 -10.00 27.70
C THR A 923 11.08 -9.12 28.93
N LYS A 924 12.32 -8.88 29.37
CA LYS A 924 12.68 -8.06 30.53
C LYS A 924 13.72 -7.01 30.18
N ALA A 925 13.94 -6.06 31.08
CA ALA A 925 14.95 -5.02 30.92
C ALA A 925 16.38 -5.60 30.80
N GLU A 926 16.66 -6.75 31.43
CA GLU A 926 17.97 -7.41 31.32
C GLU A 926 18.25 -7.92 29.90
N ASP A 927 17.22 -8.28 29.12
CA ASP A 927 17.39 -8.75 27.75
C ASP A 927 17.92 -7.66 26.83
N PHE A 928 17.60 -6.38 27.09
CA PHE A 928 18.12 -5.23 26.34
C PHE A 928 19.63 -5.09 26.55
N ASN A 929 20.08 -5.25 27.81
CA ASN A 929 21.50 -5.24 28.17
C ASN A 929 22.25 -6.43 27.56
N GLU A 930 21.65 -7.63 27.58
CA GLU A 930 22.26 -8.81 26.94
C GLU A 930 22.40 -8.61 25.42
N PHE A 931 21.37 -8.07 24.76
CA PHE A 931 21.39 -7.84 23.33
C PHE A 931 22.42 -6.76 22.93
N ALA A 932 22.68 -5.77 23.79
CA ALA A 932 23.71 -4.77 23.59
C ALA A 932 25.10 -5.38 23.35
N GLU A 933 25.43 -6.50 24.00
CA GLU A 933 26.71 -7.18 23.84
C GLU A 933 26.88 -7.81 22.44
N TYR A 934 25.77 -8.19 21.79
CA TYR A 934 25.78 -8.64 20.41
C TYR A 934 25.86 -7.47 19.42
N LEU A 935 25.20 -6.35 19.73
CA LEU A 935 25.29 -5.14 18.92
C LEU A 935 26.66 -4.46 19.01
N GLU A 936 27.40 -4.64 20.11
CA GLU A 936 28.82 -4.22 20.19
C GLU A 936 29.65 -4.94 19.12
N LYS A 937 29.38 -6.22 18.87
CA LYS A 937 30.05 -6.96 17.78
C LYS A 937 29.68 -6.41 16.41
N VAL A 938 28.44 -5.94 16.22
CA VAL A 938 28.02 -5.26 14.97
C VAL A 938 28.80 -3.96 14.80
N LYS A 939 29.02 -3.20 15.87
CA LYS A 939 29.86 -2.00 15.83
C LYS A 939 31.31 -2.33 15.45
N GLU A 940 31.91 -3.34 16.08
CA GLU A 940 33.32 -3.71 15.88
C GLU A 940 33.60 -4.40 14.54
N LYS A 941 32.68 -5.25 14.06
CA LYS A 941 32.89 -6.18 12.94
C LYS A 941 31.86 -6.04 11.82
N GLY A 942 30.89 -5.14 11.98
CA GLY A 942 29.82 -4.95 11.00
C GLY A 942 30.36 -4.49 9.66
N ILE A 943 29.87 -5.11 8.61
CA ILE A 943 30.17 -4.76 7.23
C ILE A 943 29.33 -3.53 6.87
N VAL A 944 29.92 -2.58 6.14
CA VAL A 944 29.22 -1.38 5.68
C VAL A 944 28.91 -1.49 4.19
N THR A 945 27.72 -1.07 3.79
CA THR A 945 27.37 -0.89 2.39
C THR A 945 26.54 0.39 2.27
N VAL A 946 26.95 1.28 1.37
CA VAL A 946 26.28 2.55 1.14
C VAL A 946 25.87 2.62 -0.33
N LEU A 947 24.68 3.14 -0.60
CA LEU A 947 24.26 3.61 -1.92
C LEU A 947 24.03 5.12 -1.82
N GLY A 948 24.70 5.94 -2.63
CA GLY A 948 24.66 7.39 -2.48
C GLY A 948 25.41 8.13 -3.57
N SER A 949 25.58 9.44 -3.42
CA SER A 949 26.32 10.25 -4.39
C SER A 949 27.82 9.92 -4.37
N ALA A 950 28.50 10.12 -5.49
CA ALA A 950 29.95 9.95 -5.55
C ALA A 950 30.65 10.90 -4.58
N GLU A 951 30.17 12.15 -4.48
CA GLU A 951 30.71 13.17 -3.58
C GLU A 951 30.59 12.76 -2.10
N ALA A 952 29.41 12.30 -1.67
CA ALA A 952 29.19 11.89 -0.28
C ALA A 952 30.06 10.68 0.11
N ILE A 953 30.26 9.73 -0.82
CA ILE A 953 31.12 8.57 -0.60
C ILE A 953 32.60 8.98 -0.55
N GLU A 954 33.04 9.89 -1.43
CA GLU A 954 34.40 10.43 -1.44
C GLU A 954 34.72 11.22 -0.18
N GLU A 955 33.81 12.10 0.26
CA GLU A 955 33.93 12.85 1.51
C GLU A 955 34.03 11.90 2.71
N ALA A 956 33.15 10.90 2.78
CA ALA A 956 33.23 9.90 3.85
C ALA A 956 34.54 9.11 3.85
N ASN A 957 35.07 8.78 2.68
CA ASN A 957 36.37 8.12 2.54
C ASN A 957 37.54 9.02 2.96
N GLN A 958 37.48 10.33 2.71
CA GLN A 958 38.49 11.28 3.18
C GLN A 958 38.49 11.39 4.71
N GLU A 959 37.32 11.35 5.35
CA GLU A 959 37.18 11.39 6.80
C GLU A 959 37.57 10.08 7.49
N ARG A 960 37.44 8.93 6.80
CA ARG A 960 37.65 7.59 7.36
C ARG A 960 38.65 6.74 6.55
N ASP A 961 39.80 7.32 6.18
CA ASP A 961 40.96 6.62 5.61
C ASP A 961 40.64 5.61 4.48
N ASN A 962 39.80 6.00 3.52
CA ASN A 962 39.37 5.19 2.36
C ASN A 962 38.75 3.82 2.72
N PHE A 963 37.94 3.77 3.78
CA PHE A 963 37.35 2.51 4.23
C PHE A 963 36.34 1.88 3.25
N LEU A 964 35.70 2.64 2.36
CA LEU A 964 34.75 2.13 1.36
C LEU A 964 35.42 1.84 0.02
N ASN A 965 35.26 0.62 -0.49
CA ASN A 965 35.57 0.28 -1.88
C ASN A 965 34.48 0.82 -2.81
N VAL A 966 34.82 1.80 -3.65
CA VAL A 966 33.85 2.52 -4.48
C VAL A 966 33.56 1.76 -5.78
N LYS A 967 32.29 1.49 -6.06
CA LYS A 967 31.79 0.88 -7.29
C LYS A 967 30.76 1.82 -7.93
N GLN A 968 31.01 2.21 -9.19
CA GLN A 968 30.06 3.02 -9.94
C GLN A 968 28.87 2.18 -10.40
N VAL A 969 27.66 2.54 -9.96
CA VAL A 969 26.42 1.85 -10.35
C VAL A 969 25.76 2.54 -11.53
N LEU A 970 25.61 3.87 -11.51
CA LEU A 970 25.02 4.67 -12.58
C LEU A 970 25.98 5.71 -13.16
#